data_AF-A0A832C449-F1
#
_entry.id   AF-A0A832C449-F1
#
_cell.length_a   1.000
_cell.length_b   1.000
_cell.length_c   1.000
_cell.angle_alpha   90.00
_cell.angle_beta   90.00
_cell.angle_gamma   90.00
#
_symmetry.space_group_name_H-M   'P 1'
#
loop_
_entity.id
_entity.type
_entity.pdbx_description
1 polymer ?
#
loop_
_entity_poly.entity_id
_entity_poly.type
_entity_poly.pdbx_seq_one_letter_code
_entity_poly.pdbx_strand_id
1 'polypeptide(L)'
;MKRRLKNILMILLILTLYAVIAEASDTLPVTIKPVSVVPVMKQFKIPYVPVENLTIPSLTAQQSAALKNFKQTLPGIVALKSYCNLATYQTPVKNQLPRGSCASFAFLGAIEAYYKRHYNLELDLSEEYFIHIVHSTQPTCNPDLLHENISSWCGASCLTTPMIPGELYMALNGIAIPEEKYAPYFGYGSTYPDHSQADLDKIVSDSGLVCDSCPKSASMATPLLSQKAVDTYEYDPRYIPLEARKNARYGATKVQLLSVADTQDTAFLEQCLWGGHEVDIFLDLNRLDIGDGNFFSNGTPVSKHPDGNPIAVWPKDGVNEGHIGHAMLLIGYDRTRQLFLLKNSWGSYLPYFWVPYNYVKNCSMGGVIVLDVRDPNLGLSPEAMWIGKWNMDHDGWLGELVIRRTRSRAQSNTGDIYTETTLGTPARLGTYYSQDGTAHAVTGYISDSVGYKIKLFIDFDNPEGAPQAESTPVTLKGQEFDLEMFTSPSNSTTFGNYAAGTTVWRDYMFGALISRPSAPIRIKHIPGTFSLDDWKKSFMLFYSGGSTAYFRITDIASSESGVYYSVTDTYNGTVGHHCGIHKKQTNRLFFFGAFQPTLFYHTHETGIVSGLGVFGISLPSSIIVKKPTLTVLPYLNSMAIFSITCDTEGAVIHYTTDGSEPTENSPIYTKPLLLPRDTVIKTKTFIDDLPASETVTGTYNWAGVCEEGEIGELDIEGSKGIIGDKVKIPVKVQVAGKKIFSLGFEVVYDPSVLNYIGYERGNLTADFDMFEVNPVNPGRILTGGFSNKGTDANGYLAWLNFEVVGGRENECYPLLLKNVNDDLSGLYRTDGCFCFNKACNGDLNGDGAITPSDALAAFKCYLGSGPCSDCSDVNRDGGVTPLDALCIFKKYLGQSSCLDD
;
A
#
# COMPACT_ATOMS: atom_id res chain seq x y z
N MET A 1 -14.48 8.74 -49.45
CA MET A 1 -15.34 9.93 -49.59
C MET A 1 -16.41 10.07 -48.50
N LYS A 2 -17.26 9.06 -48.21
CA LYS A 2 -18.30 9.15 -47.16
C LYS A 2 -17.77 9.42 -45.72
N ARG A 3 -16.57 8.95 -45.36
CA ARG A 3 -15.93 9.24 -44.06
C ARG A 3 -15.41 10.69 -43.92
N ARG A 4 -15.00 11.32 -45.03
CA ARG A 4 -14.60 12.73 -45.05
C ARG A 4 -15.81 13.67 -45.01
N LEU A 5 -16.95 13.28 -45.61
CA LEU A 5 -18.20 14.05 -45.50
C LEU A 5 -18.76 14.06 -44.07
N LYS A 6 -18.65 12.95 -43.32
CA LYS A 6 -19.14 12.85 -41.94
C LYS A 6 -18.36 13.75 -40.97
N ASN A 7 -17.04 13.87 -41.15
CA ASN A 7 -16.20 14.75 -40.33
C ASN A 7 -16.41 16.23 -40.68
N ILE A 8 -16.65 16.57 -41.96
CA ILE A 8 -16.98 17.94 -42.37
C ILE A 8 -18.38 18.34 -41.85
N LEU A 9 -19.36 17.43 -41.86
CA LEU A 9 -20.69 17.69 -41.31
C LEU A 9 -20.66 17.88 -39.78
N MET A 10 -19.80 17.13 -39.07
CA MET A 10 -19.64 17.25 -37.62
C MET A 10 -18.92 18.56 -37.23
N ILE A 11 -17.94 18.99 -38.01
CA ILE A 11 -17.27 20.29 -37.83
C ILE A 11 -18.22 21.45 -38.14
N LEU A 12 -19.06 21.34 -39.18
CA LEU A 12 -20.10 22.33 -39.47
C LEU A 12 -21.19 22.38 -38.39
N LEU A 13 -21.56 21.24 -37.77
CA LEU A 13 -22.50 21.21 -36.65
C LEU A 13 -21.91 21.85 -35.38
N ILE A 14 -20.62 21.64 -35.12
CA ILE A 14 -19.91 22.27 -33.99
C ILE A 14 -19.77 23.78 -34.22
N LEU A 15 -19.47 24.22 -35.45
CA LEU A 15 -19.37 25.64 -35.78
C LEU A 15 -20.73 26.35 -35.78
N THR A 16 -21.82 25.67 -36.13
CA THR A 16 -23.18 26.23 -36.01
C THR A 16 -23.69 26.23 -34.57
N LEU A 17 -23.31 25.27 -33.72
CA LEU A 17 -23.59 25.34 -32.28
C LEU A 17 -22.83 26.49 -31.62
N TYR A 18 -21.58 26.74 -32.02
CA TYR A 18 -20.78 27.88 -31.53
C TYR A 18 -21.36 29.23 -32.00
N ALA A 19 -21.91 29.31 -33.21
CA ALA A 19 -22.56 30.53 -33.70
C ALA A 19 -23.90 30.82 -32.99
N VAL A 20 -24.69 29.79 -32.66
CA VAL A 20 -25.95 29.94 -31.92
C VAL A 20 -25.72 30.27 -30.44
N ILE A 21 -24.61 29.81 -29.84
CA ILE A 21 -24.21 30.20 -28.47
C ILE A 21 -23.61 31.63 -28.45
N ALA A 22 -22.98 32.08 -29.55
CA ALA A 22 -22.43 33.43 -29.66
C ALA A 22 -23.51 34.52 -29.85
N GLU A 23 -24.66 34.22 -30.46
CA GLU A 23 -25.75 35.19 -30.68
C GLU A 23 -26.83 35.23 -29.59
N ALA A 24 -26.73 34.41 -28.53
CA ALA A 24 -27.67 34.40 -27.41
C ALA A 24 -27.15 35.10 -26.13
N SER A 25 -25.99 35.77 -26.17
CA SER A 25 -25.36 36.36 -24.97
C SER A 25 -25.55 37.87 -24.76
N ASP A 26 -26.24 38.57 -25.66
CA ASP A 26 -26.50 40.01 -25.51
C ASP A 26 -28.00 40.31 -25.47
N THR A 27 -28.58 40.38 -24.26
CA THR A 27 -29.66 41.31 -23.84
C THR A 27 -30.13 41.03 -22.41
N LEU A 28 -29.38 41.53 -21.42
CA LEU A 28 -29.84 42.33 -20.26
C LEU A 28 -28.72 42.37 -19.18
N PRO A 29 -28.51 43.50 -18.48
CA PRO A 29 -27.21 43.84 -17.93
C PRO A 29 -27.11 43.53 -16.43
N VAL A 30 -25.99 42.96 -15.98
CA VAL A 30 -25.35 43.40 -14.73
C VAL A 30 -23.85 43.41 -14.91
N THR A 31 -23.30 44.61 -14.93
CA THR A 31 -21.88 44.91 -14.78
C THR A 31 -21.44 44.50 -13.38
N ILE A 32 -20.49 43.57 -13.24
CA ILE A 32 -19.61 43.54 -12.07
C ILE A 32 -18.18 43.33 -12.59
N LYS A 33 -17.42 44.44 -12.66
CA LYS A 33 -15.98 44.36 -12.49
C LYS A 33 -15.72 44.43 -10.98
N PRO A 34 -15.27 43.37 -10.31
CA PRO A 34 -14.83 43.47 -8.93
C PRO A 34 -13.39 43.98 -8.90
N VAL A 35 -13.13 45.04 -8.14
CA VAL A 35 -11.77 45.45 -7.76
C VAL A 35 -11.69 45.48 -6.24
N SER A 36 -10.67 44.76 -5.75
CA SER A 36 -10.10 44.68 -4.39
C SER A 36 -10.82 43.84 -3.32
N VAL A 37 -10.61 42.51 -3.37
CA VAL A 37 -10.40 41.54 -2.24
C VAL A 37 -9.63 40.31 -2.78
N VAL A 38 -9.86 40.02 -4.07
CA VAL A 38 -9.30 38.89 -4.85
C VAL A 38 -7.76 38.74 -4.85
N PRO A 39 -6.92 39.80 -4.84
CA PRO A 39 -5.46 39.64 -4.98
C PRO A 39 -4.78 38.94 -3.81
N VAL A 40 -5.13 39.24 -2.55
CA VAL A 40 -4.49 38.63 -1.37
C VAL A 40 -5.00 37.23 -1.10
N MET A 41 -6.30 36.99 -1.28
CA MET A 41 -6.86 35.63 -1.23
C MET A 41 -6.15 34.72 -2.27
N LYS A 42 -5.82 35.25 -3.47
CA LYS A 42 -5.01 34.54 -4.47
C LYS A 42 -3.53 34.38 -4.06
N GLN A 43 -2.91 35.40 -3.47
CA GLN A 43 -1.51 35.39 -3.06
C GLN A 43 -1.24 34.39 -1.92
N PHE A 44 -2.11 34.38 -0.91
CA PHE A 44 -2.01 33.52 0.27
C PHE A 44 -2.81 32.22 0.13
N LYS A 45 -3.44 32.02 -1.04
CA LYS A 45 -4.28 30.85 -1.34
C LYS A 45 -5.36 30.65 -0.26
N ILE A 46 -6.03 31.72 0.15
CA ILE A 46 -7.12 31.64 1.13
C ILE A 46 -8.40 31.23 0.38
N PRO A 47 -9.11 30.19 0.84
CA PRO A 47 -10.29 29.64 0.19
C PRO A 47 -11.51 30.57 0.34
N TYR A 48 -12.38 30.57 -0.66
CA TYR A 48 -13.70 31.20 -0.55
C TYR A 48 -14.67 30.23 0.13
N VAL A 49 -15.22 30.61 1.29
CA VAL A 49 -16.30 29.86 1.94
C VAL A 49 -17.58 30.71 1.88
N PRO A 50 -18.67 30.20 1.28
CA PRO A 50 -19.96 30.90 1.30
C PRO A 50 -20.45 31.12 2.73
N VAL A 51 -21.08 32.27 3.00
CA VAL A 51 -21.61 32.60 4.33
C VAL A 51 -22.70 31.64 4.79
N GLU A 52 -23.54 31.12 3.87
CA GLU A 52 -24.55 30.12 4.23
C GLU A 52 -23.96 28.85 4.86
N ASN A 53 -22.72 28.51 4.54
CA ASN A 53 -22.04 27.34 5.09
C ASN A 53 -21.62 27.57 6.54
N LEU A 54 -21.23 28.79 6.90
CA LEU A 54 -20.79 29.13 8.26
C LEU A 54 -21.90 29.70 9.15
N THR A 55 -23.16 29.70 8.70
CA THR A 55 -24.26 30.21 9.50
C THR A 55 -24.85 29.11 10.38
N ILE A 56 -24.82 29.28 11.70
CA ILE A 56 -25.46 28.31 12.61
C ILE A 56 -27.00 28.45 12.52
N PRO A 57 -27.74 27.34 12.28
CA PRO A 57 -29.20 27.34 12.31
C PRO A 57 -29.76 27.75 13.68
N SER A 58 -31.05 28.08 13.74
CA SER A 58 -31.73 28.32 15.02
C SER A 58 -31.54 27.15 15.98
N LEU A 59 -31.13 27.46 17.22
CA LEU A 59 -30.92 26.46 18.28
C LEU A 59 -32.22 25.72 18.60
N THR A 60 -32.13 24.42 18.87
CA THR A 60 -33.26 23.64 19.39
C THR A 60 -33.68 24.11 20.77
N ALA A 61 -34.86 23.68 21.25
CA ALA A 61 -35.31 24.00 22.60
C ALA A 61 -34.33 23.50 23.68
N GLN A 62 -33.76 22.30 23.49
CA GLN A 62 -32.78 21.73 24.40
C GLN A 62 -31.45 22.52 24.38
N GLN A 63 -30.96 22.88 23.21
CA GLN A 63 -29.74 23.69 23.07
C GLN A 63 -29.91 25.09 23.65
N SER A 64 -31.08 25.70 23.45
CA SER A 64 -31.42 27.01 24.02
C SER A 64 -31.47 26.95 25.55
N ALA A 65 -32.02 25.88 26.12
CA ALA A 65 -32.04 25.66 27.57
C ALA A 65 -30.62 25.44 28.12
N ALA A 66 -29.79 24.66 27.43
CA ALA A 66 -28.38 24.44 27.80
C ALA A 66 -27.60 25.76 27.79
N LEU A 67 -27.76 26.58 26.75
CA LEU A 67 -27.12 27.90 26.65
C LEU A 67 -27.55 28.83 27.79
N LYS A 68 -28.84 28.85 28.12
CA LYS A 68 -29.37 29.65 29.24
C LYS A 68 -28.76 29.23 30.57
N ASN A 69 -28.52 27.94 30.78
CA ASN A 69 -27.86 27.44 31.99
C ASN A 69 -26.38 27.79 32.00
N PHE A 70 -25.67 27.65 30.87
CA PHE A 70 -24.28 28.07 30.74
C PHE A 70 -24.10 29.57 31.01
N LYS A 71 -24.98 30.44 30.49
CA LYS A 71 -24.93 31.88 30.80
C LYS A 71 -24.98 32.20 32.30
N GLN A 72 -25.62 31.34 33.10
CA GLN A 72 -25.69 31.51 34.56
C GLN A 72 -24.40 31.09 35.28
N THR A 73 -23.54 30.28 34.65
CA THR A 73 -22.24 29.90 35.22
C THR A 73 -21.16 30.94 34.97
N LEU A 74 -21.39 31.88 34.05
CA LEU A 74 -20.42 32.90 33.68
C LEU A 74 -20.31 34.01 34.73
N PRO A 75 -19.11 34.63 34.86
CA PRO A 75 -18.92 35.79 35.73
C PRO A 75 -19.85 36.95 35.36
N GLY A 76 -20.39 37.65 36.36
CA GLY A 76 -21.21 38.84 36.12
C GLY A 76 -20.41 39.98 35.47
N ILE A 77 -21.06 40.79 34.62
CA ILE A 77 -20.42 41.85 33.81
C ILE A 77 -19.60 42.85 34.65
N VAL A 78 -20.06 43.15 35.87
CA VAL A 78 -19.41 44.09 36.80
C VAL A 78 -18.07 43.55 37.33
N ALA A 79 -17.87 42.23 37.33
CA ALA A 79 -16.66 41.58 37.81
C ALA A 79 -15.57 41.45 36.73
N LEU A 80 -15.86 41.85 35.48
CA LEU A 80 -14.95 41.74 34.35
C LEU A 80 -13.87 42.83 34.41
N LYS A 81 -12.59 42.46 34.22
CA LYS A 81 -11.51 43.44 34.07
C LYS A 81 -11.62 44.16 32.73
N SER A 82 -10.89 45.27 32.58
CA SER A 82 -10.85 46.02 31.31
C SER A 82 -10.03 45.32 30.21
N TYR A 83 -9.26 44.30 30.56
CA TYR A 83 -8.38 43.59 29.63
C TYR A 83 -8.34 42.10 29.98
N CYS A 84 -8.47 41.26 28.95
CA CYS A 84 -8.34 39.81 29.04
C CYS A 84 -7.54 39.30 27.82
N ASN A 85 -6.60 38.40 28.05
CA ASN A 85 -5.82 37.78 26.99
C ASN A 85 -5.49 36.34 27.37
N LEU A 86 -6.04 35.40 26.60
CA LEU A 86 -5.85 33.95 26.78
C LEU A 86 -4.69 33.39 25.93
N ALA A 87 -3.89 34.24 25.26
CA ALA A 87 -2.79 33.81 24.39
C ALA A 87 -1.79 32.86 25.07
N THR A 88 -1.57 32.98 26.39
CA THR A 88 -0.69 32.07 27.14
C THR A 88 -1.13 30.60 27.07
N TYR A 89 -2.43 30.35 26.92
CA TYR A 89 -2.97 29.00 26.80
C TYR A 89 -3.05 28.53 25.34
N GLN A 90 -2.68 29.37 24.38
CA GLN A 90 -2.71 29.00 22.98
C GLN A 90 -1.47 28.19 22.58
N THR A 91 -1.68 27.28 21.66
CA THR A 91 -0.67 26.60 20.85
C THR A 91 -0.26 27.48 19.66
N PRO A 92 0.87 27.17 18.99
CA PRO A 92 1.30 27.87 17.78
C PRO A 92 0.19 27.96 16.71
N VAL A 93 0.21 29.05 15.93
CA VAL A 93 -0.73 29.23 14.82
C VAL A 93 -0.35 28.34 13.64
N LYS A 94 -1.32 27.54 13.19
CA LYS A 94 -1.19 26.64 12.03
C LYS A 94 -1.67 27.29 10.74
N ASN A 95 -1.58 26.58 9.62
CA ASN A 95 -1.94 27.09 8.29
C ASN A 95 -2.93 26.17 7.56
N GLN A 96 -4.13 26.69 7.31
CA GLN A 96 -5.23 25.96 6.67
C GLN A 96 -5.10 25.81 5.15
N LEU A 97 -4.23 26.60 4.50
CA LEU A 97 -3.99 26.57 3.05
C LEU A 97 -5.34 26.77 2.25
N PRO A 98 -5.44 26.49 0.93
CA PRO A 98 -6.67 26.74 0.16
C PRO A 98 -7.78 25.71 0.35
N ARG A 99 -7.83 24.98 1.48
CA ARG A 99 -8.74 23.84 1.63
C ARG A 99 -10.13 24.17 2.17
N GLY A 100 -10.32 25.32 2.81
CA GLY A 100 -11.63 25.76 3.33
C GLY A 100 -11.91 25.36 4.78
N SER A 101 -10.88 24.98 5.53
CA SER A 101 -10.94 24.25 6.80
C SER A 101 -10.90 25.14 8.05
N CYS A 102 -11.18 26.43 7.92
CA CYS A 102 -11.04 27.42 8.99
C CYS A 102 -11.72 27.03 10.31
N ALA A 103 -12.94 26.48 10.27
CA ALA A 103 -13.66 26.14 11.51
C ALA A 103 -12.98 24.97 12.24
N SER A 104 -12.43 24.00 11.50
CA SER A 104 -11.65 22.91 12.07
C SER A 104 -10.43 23.42 12.84
N PHE A 105 -9.68 24.37 12.27
CA PHE A 105 -8.51 24.97 12.92
C PHE A 105 -8.90 25.81 14.15
N ALA A 106 -9.97 26.60 14.06
CA ALA A 106 -10.43 27.40 15.19
C ALA A 106 -10.94 26.52 16.34
N PHE A 107 -11.74 25.51 16.03
CA PHE A 107 -12.28 24.57 17.01
C PHE A 107 -11.20 23.71 17.66
N LEU A 108 -10.28 23.10 16.90
CA LEU A 108 -9.19 22.32 17.48
C LEU A 108 -8.24 23.21 18.30
N GLY A 109 -8.02 24.46 17.89
CA GLY A 109 -7.30 25.44 18.70
C GLY A 109 -7.95 25.72 20.06
N ALA A 110 -9.29 25.71 20.15
CA ALA A 110 -10.01 25.83 21.41
C ALA A 110 -9.82 24.59 22.30
N ILE A 111 -9.85 23.40 21.70
CA ILE A 111 -9.61 22.12 22.41
C ILE A 111 -8.18 22.08 22.95
N GLU A 112 -7.18 22.41 22.13
CA GLU A 112 -5.78 22.48 22.52
C GLU A 112 -5.58 23.44 23.69
N ALA A 113 -6.21 24.62 23.64
CA ALA A 113 -6.15 25.59 24.73
C ALA A 113 -6.77 25.07 26.03
N TYR A 114 -7.87 24.32 25.93
CA TYR A 114 -8.48 23.65 27.07
C TYR A 114 -7.50 22.64 27.71
N TYR A 115 -6.88 21.74 26.93
CA TYR A 115 -5.91 20.77 27.45
C TYR A 115 -4.70 21.46 28.08
N LYS A 116 -4.17 22.51 27.44
CA LYS A 116 -3.04 23.29 27.98
C LYS A 116 -3.40 23.94 29.32
N ARG A 117 -4.61 24.50 29.45
CA ARG A 117 -5.06 25.16 30.67
C ARG A 117 -5.37 24.20 31.81
N HIS A 118 -6.07 23.10 31.54
CA HIS A 118 -6.64 22.23 32.56
C HIS A 118 -5.76 21.02 32.89
N TYR A 119 -4.94 20.56 31.94
CA TYR A 119 -4.09 19.38 32.10
C TYR A 119 -2.59 19.68 31.95
N ASN A 120 -2.21 20.92 31.64
CA ASN A 120 -0.83 21.30 31.33
C ASN A 120 -0.23 20.44 30.19
N LEU A 121 -1.07 20.09 29.21
CA LEU A 121 -0.69 19.32 28.03
C LEU A 121 -0.65 20.25 26.82
N GLU A 122 0.53 20.34 26.19
CA GLU A 122 0.69 21.02 24.91
C GLU A 122 0.50 20.00 23.79
N LEU A 123 -0.57 20.18 23.03
CA LEU A 123 -0.99 19.26 21.96
C LEU A 123 -0.95 19.98 20.62
N ASP A 124 -0.64 19.24 19.57
CA ASP A 124 -0.79 19.66 18.18
C ASP A 124 -1.76 18.67 17.54
N LEU A 125 -3.06 18.98 17.52
CA LEU A 125 -4.12 18.06 17.07
C LEU A 125 -4.25 18.05 15.54
N SER A 126 -4.66 16.91 14.97
CA SER A 126 -4.82 16.76 13.52
C SER A 126 -6.14 17.33 12.99
N GLU A 127 -6.07 18.44 12.24
CA GLU A 127 -7.23 18.95 11.49
C GLU A 127 -7.63 18.01 10.35
N GLU A 128 -6.67 17.34 9.69
CA GLU A 128 -6.96 16.41 8.59
C GLU A 128 -7.85 15.27 9.06
N TYR A 129 -7.49 14.66 10.20
CA TYR A 129 -8.24 13.55 10.77
C TYR A 129 -9.63 13.99 11.21
N PHE A 130 -9.77 15.18 11.81
CA PHE A 130 -11.07 15.73 12.19
C PHE A 130 -11.98 15.92 10.97
N ILE A 131 -11.49 16.56 9.91
CA ILE A 131 -12.25 16.80 8.68
C ILE A 131 -12.69 15.47 8.07
N HIS A 132 -11.76 14.52 7.91
CA HIS A 132 -12.09 13.19 7.40
C HIS A 132 -13.18 12.52 8.25
N ILE A 133 -13.01 12.42 9.57
CA ILE A 133 -13.97 11.68 10.41
C ILE A 133 -15.34 12.34 10.38
N VAL A 134 -15.44 13.67 10.48
CA VAL A 134 -16.74 14.34 10.42
C VAL A 134 -17.42 14.09 9.08
N HIS A 135 -16.71 14.24 7.96
CA HIS A 135 -17.31 14.15 6.63
C HIS A 135 -17.61 12.70 6.22
N SER A 136 -16.70 11.76 6.49
CA SER A 136 -16.83 10.37 6.07
C SER A 136 -17.90 9.61 6.86
N THR A 137 -18.12 9.98 8.11
CA THR A 137 -19.02 9.26 9.03
C THR A 137 -20.42 9.87 9.07
N GLN A 138 -20.56 11.16 8.78
CA GLN A 138 -21.86 11.82 8.83
C GLN A 138 -22.65 11.60 7.54
N PRO A 139 -23.92 11.15 7.63
CA PRO A 139 -24.80 11.07 6.47
C PRO A 139 -25.10 12.46 5.87
N THR A 140 -25.14 12.53 4.55
CA THR A 140 -25.66 13.68 3.80
C THR A 140 -27.18 13.59 3.68
N CYS A 141 -27.80 14.74 3.58
CA CYS A 141 -29.24 14.94 3.45
C CYS A 141 -29.60 15.54 2.08
N ASN A 142 -28.62 15.60 1.16
CA ASN A 142 -28.86 15.94 -0.23
C ASN A 142 -29.25 14.67 -1.01
N PRO A 143 -30.52 14.50 -1.41
CA PRO A 143 -30.98 13.32 -2.13
C PRO A 143 -30.46 13.24 -3.57
N ASP A 144 -29.87 14.32 -4.10
CA ASP A 144 -29.33 14.36 -5.46
C ASP A 144 -27.93 13.73 -5.56
N LEU A 145 -27.30 13.36 -4.43
CA LEU A 145 -26.00 12.71 -4.41
C LEU A 145 -26.13 11.20 -4.61
N LEU A 146 -25.18 10.62 -5.36
CA LEU A 146 -25.04 9.17 -5.54
C LEU A 146 -24.26 8.48 -4.40
N HIS A 147 -23.98 9.23 -3.34
CA HIS A 147 -23.26 8.79 -2.15
C HIS A 147 -23.92 9.35 -0.89
N GLU A 148 -23.81 8.61 0.21
CA GLU A 148 -24.49 8.90 1.48
C GLU A 148 -23.66 9.77 2.43
N ASN A 149 -22.38 10.02 2.17
CA ASN A 149 -21.50 10.88 2.99
C ASN A 149 -20.74 11.86 2.10
N ILE A 150 -20.50 13.07 2.59
CA ILE A 150 -19.71 14.06 1.84
C ILE A 150 -18.24 13.64 1.86
N SER A 151 -17.50 13.99 0.81
CA SER A 151 -16.06 13.78 0.80
C SER A 151 -15.30 14.89 1.55
N SER A 152 -14.25 14.50 2.27
CA SER A 152 -13.30 15.38 2.97
C SER A 152 -12.29 16.08 2.05
N TRP A 153 -12.26 15.77 0.75
CA TRP A 153 -11.30 16.37 -0.19
C TRP A 153 -11.36 17.89 -0.19
N CYS A 154 -12.55 18.50 -0.30
CA CYS A 154 -12.70 19.90 0.02
C CYS A 154 -12.82 20.04 1.55
N GLY A 155 -11.85 20.72 2.18
CA GLY A 155 -11.89 21.00 3.61
C GLY A 155 -12.94 22.04 4.02
N ALA A 156 -13.90 22.39 3.15
CA ALA A 156 -14.94 23.37 3.42
C ALA A 156 -15.72 22.99 4.68
N SER A 157 -15.31 23.61 5.79
CA SER A 157 -15.86 23.43 7.12
C SER A 157 -17.24 24.06 7.20
N CYS A 158 -18.16 23.34 7.88
CA CYS A 158 -19.58 23.65 8.05
C CYS A 158 -20.39 23.47 6.76
N LEU A 159 -20.55 22.22 6.37
CA LEU A 159 -21.86 21.65 6.10
C LEU A 159 -22.99 22.67 5.90
N THR A 160 -23.35 22.86 4.63
CA THR A 160 -24.67 23.32 4.24
C THR A 160 -25.71 22.61 5.10
N THR A 161 -26.71 23.35 5.57
CA THR A 161 -27.97 22.74 5.95
C THR A 161 -28.37 21.75 4.86
N PRO A 162 -28.75 20.51 5.18
CA PRO A 162 -29.15 20.02 6.53
C PRO A 162 -28.14 19.21 7.42
N MET A 163 -26.82 19.39 7.36
CA MET A 163 -25.90 18.61 8.21
C MET A 163 -25.59 19.26 9.59
N ILE A 164 -25.34 18.44 10.63
CA ILE A 164 -24.94 18.89 11.99
C ILE A 164 -23.54 19.51 11.94
N PRO A 165 -23.28 20.67 12.58
CA PRO A 165 -21.93 21.22 12.73
C PRO A 165 -20.94 20.18 13.29
N GLY A 166 -19.75 20.07 12.69
CA GLY A 166 -18.78 19.02 13.01
C GLY A 166 -18.34 19.03 14.48
N GLU A 167 -18.33 20.21 15.09
CA GLU A 167 -17.99 20.45 16.50
C GLU A 167 -19.00 19.78 17.42
N LEU A 168 -20.30 19.91 17.10
CA LEU A 168 -21.36 19.24 17.83
C LEU A 168 -21.37 17.74 17.52
N TYR A 169 -21.12 17.35 16.27
CA TYR A 169 -21.03 15.95 15.88
C TYR A 169 -19.93 15.20 16.65
N MET A 170 -18.77 15.83 16.84
CA MET A 170 -17.69 15.29 17.69
C MET A 170 -18.18 15.03 19.12
N ALA A 171 -18.76 16.05 19.76
CA ALA A 171 -19.19 15.94 21.15
C ALA A 171 -20.26 14.86 21.34
N LEU A 172 -21.25 14.80 20.46
CA LEU A 172 -22.35 13.83 20.55
C LEU A 172 -21.89 12.38 20.34
N ASN A 173 -20.87 12.16 19.51
CA ASN A 173 -20.38 10.82 19.19
C ASN A 173 -19.09 10.44 19.93
N GLY A 174 -18.57 11.32 20.78
CA GLY A 174 -17.32 11.08 21.53
C GLY A 174 -16.12 10.84 20.62
N ILE A 175 -16.05 11.55 19.48
CA ILE A 175 -14.97 11.40 18.51
C ILE A 175 -13.65 11.82 19.16
N ALA A 176 -12.66 10.93 19.07
CA ALA A 176 -11.29 11.21 19.47
C ALA A 176 -10.44 11.52 18.22
N ILE A 177 -9.41 12.34 18.41
CA ILE A 177 -8.52 12.92 17.41
C ILE A 177 -7.07 12.67 17.86
N PRO A 178 -6.16 12.30 16.94
CA PRO A 178 -4.75 12.15 17.23
C PRO A 178 -4.01 13.49 17.16
N GLU A 179 -2.75 13.47 17.58
CA GLU A 179 -1.83 14.55 17.23
C GLU A 179 -1.54 14.57 15.71
N GLU A 180 -1.26 15.75 15.17
CA GLU A 180 -0.96 16.08 13.78
C GLU A 180 0.09 15.14 13.17
N LYS A 181 1.14 14.78 13.92
CA LYS A 181 2.20 13.86 13.46
C LYS A 181 1.69 12.48 12.98
N TYR A 182 0.49 12.05 13.38
CA TYR A 182 -0.08 10.76 12.96
C TYR A 182 -1.00 10.87 11.74
N ALA A 183 -1.58 12.05 11.48
CA ALA A 183 -2.37 12.34 10.28
C ALA A 183 -2.11 13.80 9.87
N PRO A 184 -0.97 14.08 9.23
CA PRO A 184 -0.59 15.43 8.87
C PRO A 184 -1.56 16.09 7.88
N TYR A 185 -1.67 17.41 7.97
CA TYR A 185 -2.47 18.22 7.07
C TYR A 185 -1.89 18.23 5.65
N PHE A 186 -2.73 17.89 4.67
CA PHE A 186 -2.31 17.93 3.26
C PHE A 186 -2.29 19.35 2.72
N GLY A 187 -1.25 19.69 1.97
CA GLY A 187 -1.29 20.87 1.09
C GLY A 187 0.04 21.44 0.64
N TYR A 188 -0.03 22.63 0.05
CA TYR A 188 1.13 23.36 -0.47
C TYR A 188 2.10 23.74 0.66
N GLY A 189 3.34 23.26 0.59
CA GLY A 189 4.37 23.57 1.58
C GLY A 189 4.27 22.78 2.88
N SER A 190 3.53 21.66 2.88
CA SER A 190 3.61 20.67 3.96
C SER A 190 5.08 20.28 4.19
N THR A 191 5.48 20.24 5.46
CA THR A 191 6.82 19.81 5.88
C THR A 191 6.90 18.30 6.08
N TYR A 192 5.78 17.59 5.98
CA TYR A 192 5.70 16.15 6.16
C TYR A 192 5.95 15.44 4.82
N PRO A 193 6.78 14.37 4.81
CA PRO A 193 6.94 13.51 3.64
C PRO A 193 5.57 12.97 3.21
N ASP A 194 5.33 12.90 1.91
CA ASP A 194 4.15 12.28 1.30
C ASP A 194 2.78 12.95 1.63
N HIS A 195 2.79 14.17 2.19
CA HIS A 195 1.58 14.96 2.48
C HIS A 195 1.54 16.28 1.71
N SER A 196 2.17 16.32 0.55
CA SER A 196 2.09 17.47 -0.34
C SER A 196 0.75 17.53 -1.07
N GLN A 197 0.45 18.67 -1.71
CA GLN A 197 -0.71 18.76 -2.61
C GLN A 197 -0.64 17.71 -3.73
N ALA A 198 0.55 17.37 -4.23
CA ALA A 198 0.70 16.38 -5.30
C ALA A 198 0.34 14.97 -4.82
N ASP A 199 0.62 14.65 -3.56
CA ASP A 199 0.25 13.36 -2.96
C ASP A 199 -1.26 13.27 -2.79
N LEU A 200 -1.91 14.34 -2.32
CA LEU A 200 -3.36 14.43 -2.25
C LEU A 200 -4.00 14.26 -3.63
N ASP A 201 -3.50 14.99 -4.64
CA ASP A 201 -3.98 14.89 -6.04
C ASP A 201 -3.78 13.46 -6.59
N LYS A 202 -2.71 12.77 -6.19
CA LYS A 202 -2.48 11.37 -6.56
C LYS A 202 -3.48 10.42 -5.91
N ILE A 203 -3.75 10.57 -4.61
CA ILE A 203 -4.75 9.75 -3.90
C ILE A 203 -6.12 9.91 -4.57
N VAL A 204 -6.51 11.15 -4.86
CA VAL A 204 -7.72 11.48 -5.63
C VAL A 204 -7.72 10.76 -6.98
N SER A 205 -6.64 10.87 -7.77
CA SER A 205 -6.56 10.23 -9.07
C SER A 205 -6.68 8.71 -8.98
N ASP A 206 -6.00 8.09 -8.00
CA ASP A 206 -6.00 6.64 -7.81
C ASP A 206 -7.37 6.12 -7.32
N SER A 207 -8.13 6.94 -6.61
CA SER A 207 -9.48 6.60 -6.13
C SER A 207 -10.54 6.60 -7.24
N GLY A 208 -10.20 7.08 -8.43
CA GLY A 208 -11.16 7.27 -9.52
C GLY A 208 -12.11 8.45 -9.31
N LEU A 209 -11.84 9.31 -8.33
CA LEU A 209 -12.51 10.60 -8.18
C LEU A 209 -12.06 11.54 -9.31
N VAL A 210 -12.77 11.50 -10.45
CA VAL A 210 -12.57 12.45 -11.55
C VAL A 210 -13.46 13.66 -11.29
N CYS A 211 -12.87 14.78 -10.84
CA CYS A 211 -13.57 16.06 -10.80
C CYS A 211 -12.99 17.07 -11.80
N ASP A 212 -13.21 16.82 -13.10
CA ASP A 212 -12.78 17.72 -14.19
C ASP A 212 -13.48 19.09 -14.17
N SER A 213 -14.50 19.27 -13.32
CA SER A 213 -15.32 20.50 -13.24
C SER A 213 -15.54 21.03 -11.82
N CYS A 214 -14.90 20.45 -10.78
CA CYS A 214 -14.94 21.08 -9.45
C CYS A 214 -14.03 22.31 -9.48
N PRO A 215 -14.54 23.50 -9.11
CA PRO A 215 -13.65 24.56 -8.65
C PRO A 215 -12.76 23.98 -7.55
N LYS A 216 -11.44 24.22 -7.59
CA LYS A 216 -10.48 23.83 -6.55
C LYS A 216 -10.81 24.40 -5.15
N SER A 217 -11.94 25.09 -5.01
CA SER A 217 -12.49 25.73 -3.83
C SER A 217 -14.03 25.56 -3.71
N ALA A 218 -14.69 24.67 -4.46
CA ALA A 218 -16.13 24.47 -4.35
C ALA A 218 -16.51 23.02 -4.04
N SER A 219 -17.54 22.93 -3.21
CA SER A 219 -18.17 21.74 -2.65
C SER A 219 -18.24 20.56 -3.60
N MET A 220 -17.81 19.39 -3.12
CA MET A 220 -18.08 18.08 -3.72
C MET A 220 -19.55 17.64 -3.64
N ALA A 221 -20.48 18.59 -3.65
CA ALA A 221 -21.90 18.36 -3.89
C ALA A 221 -22.18 18.08 -5.38
N THR A 222 -21.24 17.44 -6.09
CA THR A 222 -21.42 17.07 -7.50
C THR A 222 -22.21 15.76 -7.57
N PRO A 223 -23.38 15.74 -8.21
CA PRO A 223 -24.28 14.57 -8.27
C PRO A 223 -23.73 13.39 -9.11
N LEU A 224 -22.44 13.40 -9.48
CA LEU A 224 -21.83 12.43 -10.39
C LEU A 224 -20.84 11.46 -9.72
N LEU A 225 -20.55 11.62 -8.43
CA LEU A 225 -19.57 10.78 -7.73
C LEU A 225 -20.24 9.54 -7.12
N SER A 226 -19.79 8.36 -7.54
CA SER A 226 -20.26 7.09 -6.97
C SER A 226 -19.80 6.93 -5.53
N GLN A 227 -20.61 6.23 -4.72
CA GLN A 227 -20.24 5.84 -3.36
C GLN A 227 -18.88 5.13 -3.28
N LYS A 228 -18.58 4.23 -4.23
CA LYS A 228 -17.32 3.48 -4.23
C LYS A 228 -16.09 4.37 -4.40
N ALA A 229 -16.18 5.42 -5.23
CA ALA A 229 -15.08 6.36 -5.41
C ALA A 229 -14.84 7.19 -4.14
N VAL A 230 -15.91 7.64 -3.48
CA VAL A 230 -15.82 8.32 -2.18
C VAL A 230 -15.19 7.41 -1.13
N ASP A 231 -15.65 6.18 -0.99
CA ASP A 231 -15.07 5.21 -0.04
C ASP A 231 -13.60 4.93 -0.31
N THR A 232 -13.23 4.79 -1.58
CA THR A 232 -11.85 4.50 -1.98
C THR A 232 -10.93 5.65 -1.60
N TYR A 233 -11.38 6.89 -1.72
CA TYR A 233 -10.63 8.07 -1.33
C TYR A 233 -10.56 8.25 0.20
N GLU A 234 -11.71 8.28 0.88
CA GLU A 234 -11.77 8.56 2.33
C GLU A 234 -10.97 7.53 3.13
N TYR A 235 -11.03 6.27 2.72
CA TYR A 235 -10.44 5.16 3.46
C TYR A 235 -9.15 4.63 2.83
N ASP A 236 -8.49 5.41 1.96
CA ASP A 236 -7.14 5.13 1.50
C ASP A 236 -6.16 5.26 2.67
N PRO A 237 -5.29 4.26 2.93
CA PRO A 237 -4.34 4.31 4.03
C PRO A 237 -3.28 5.42 3.90
N ARG A 238 -3.07 5.96 2.68
CA ARG A 238 -2.21 7.14 2.46
C ARG A 238 -2.90 8.43 2.87
N TYR A 239 -4.23 8.45 2.88
CA TYR A 239 -5.00 9.63 3.28
C TYR A 239 -5.17 9.67 4.80
N ILE A 240 -5.74 8.61 5.39
CA ILE A 240 -5.83 8.46 6.85
C ILE A 240 -5.26 7.10 7.27
N PRO A 241 -4.03 7.06 7.80
CA PRO A 241 -3.39 5.81 8.18
C PRO A 241 -4.04 5.20 9.43
N LEU A 242 -3.93 3.87 9.57
CA LEU A 242 -4.43 3.16 10.75
C LEU A 242 -3.78 3.66 12.05
N GLU A 243 -2.51 4.05 12.01
CA GLU A 243 -1.79 4.58 13.17
C GLU A 243 -2.40 5.88 13.71
N ALA A 244 -3.03 6.71 12.86
CA ALA A 244 -3.80 7.87 13.31
C ALA A 244 -4.98 7.45 14.19
N ARG A 245 -5.71 6.40 13.79
CA ARG A 245 -6.84 5.87 14.55
C ARG A 245 -6.40 5.27 15.89
N LYS A 246 -5.27 4.54 15.90
CA LYS A 246 -4.66 3.99 17.13
C LYS A 246 -4.14 5.05 18.09
N ASN A 247 -3.98 6.30 17.64
CA ASN A 247 -3.50 7.39 18.47
C ASN A 247 -4.56 8.48 18.69
N ALA A 248 -5.79 8.25 18.25
CA ALA A 248 -6.91 9.14 18.46
C ALA A 248 -7.37 9.10 19.92
N ARG A 249 -7.01 10.13 20.70
CA ARG A 249 -7.18 10.18 22.16
C ARG A 249 -7.88 11.43 22.68
N TYR A 250 -7.80 12.53 21.93
CA TYR A 250 -8.23 13.85 22.41
C TYR A 250 -9.49 14.31 21.68
N GLY A 251 -10.31 15.16 22.29
CA GLY A 251 -11.51 15.68 21.64
C GLY A 251 -12.44 16.34 22.63
N ALA A 252 -13.42 17.09 22.13
CA ALA A 252 -14.46 17.70 22.96
C ALA A 252 -15.50 16.64 23.34
N THR A 253 -15.89 16.61 24.62
CA THR A 253 -17.02 15.80 25.13
C THR A 253 -18.28 16.66 25.28
N LYS A 254 -18.11 17.97 25.40
CA LYS A 254 -19.22 18.91 25.53
C LYS A 254 -18.90 20.23 24.84
N VAL A 255 -19.81 20.67 23.99
CA VAL A 255 -19.75 21.98 23.33
C VAL A 255 -21.05 22.74 23.53
N GLN A 256 -20.97 24.07 23.38
CA GLN A 256 -22.12 24.95 23.38
C GLN A 256 -22.17 25.71 22.06
N LEU A 257 -23.23 25.46 21.27
CA LEU A 257 -23.53 26.26 20.09
C LEU A 257 -24.05 27.64 20.49
N LEU A 258 -23.65 28.65 19.73
CA LEU A 258 -24.06 30.05 19.88
C LEU A 258 -24.83 30.48 18.65
N SER A 259 -26.03 31.05 18.85
CA SER A 259 -26.75 31.65 17.72
C SER A 259 -26.05 32.91 17.24
N VAL A 260 -26.44 33.39 16.05
CA VAL A 260 -26.03 34.70 15.53
C VAL A 260 -26.24 35.81 16.58
N ALA A 261 -27.40 35.81 17.25
CA ALA A 261 -27.71 36.82 18.25
C ALA A 261 -26.79 36.75 19.48
N ASP A 262 -26.35 35.55 19.85
CA ASP A 262 -25.43 35.36 20.98
C ASP A 262 -24.03 35.86 20.63
N THR A 263 -23.51 35.55 19.43
CA THR A 263 -22.18 36.02 19.02
C THR A 263 -22.13 37.53 18.72
N GLN A 264 -23.29 38.16 18.50
CA GLN A 264 -23.39 39.62 18.37
C GLN A 264 -23.48 40.35 19.72
N ASP A 265 -23.70 39.63 20.83
CA ASP A 265 -23.67 40.19 22.18
C ASP A 265 -22.24 40.26 22.71
N THR A 266 -21.62 41.44 22.54
CA THR A 266 -20.24 41.67 22.94
C THR A 266 -20.02 41.51 24.45
N ALA A 267 -21.01 41.81 25.29
CA ALA A 267 -20.88 41.64 26.74
C ALA A 267 -20.86 40.16 27.10
N PHE A 268 -21.72 39.36 26.46
CA PHE A 268 -21.70 37.90 26.61
C PHE A 268 -20.36 37.30 26.16
N LEU A 269 -19.80 37.73 25.04
CA LEU A 269 -18.46 37.28 24.59
C LEU A 269 -17.35 37.64 25.59
N GLU A 270 -17.37 38.84 26.17
CA GLU A 270 -16.42 39.22 27.23
C GLU A 270 -16.56 38.31 28.47
N GLN A 271 -17.79 37.94 28.85
CA GLN A 271 -18.05 37.02 29.95
C GLN A 271 -17.47 35.63 29.66
N CYS A 272 -17.65 35.11 28.44
CA CYS A 272 -17.06 33.84 28.01
C CYS A 272 -15.54 33.87 28.15
N LEU A 273 -14.87 34.85 27.55
CA LEU A 273 -13.41 34.97 27.56
C LEU A 273 -12.87 35.14 28.99
N TRP A 274 -13.52 35.95 29.82
CA TRP A 274 -13.12 36.11 31.22
C TRP A 274 -13.34 34.85 32.05
N GLY A 275 -14.37 34.07 31.74
CA GLY A 275 -14.60 32.74 32.29
C GLY A 275 -13.58 31.69 31.83
N GLY A 276 -12.67 32.03 30.91
CA GLY A 276 -11.73 31.08 30.31
C GLY A 276 -12.37 30.24 29.22
N HIS A 277 -13.31 30.80 28.45
CA HIS A 277 -13.91 30.13 27.31
C HIS A 277 -13.56 30.88 26.03
N GLU A 278 -12.63 30.33 25.25
CA GLU A 278 -12.43 30.73 23.86
C GLU A 278 -13.70 30.48 23.05
N VAL A 279 -13.94 31.33 22.06
CA VAL A 279 -15.12 31.24 21.18
C VAL A 279 -14.64 31.02 19.76
N ASP A 280 -14.89 29.84 19.21
CA ASP A 280 -14.80 29.61 17.76
C ASP A 280 -15.91 30.43 17.10
N ILE A 281 -15.54 31.52 16.44
CA ILE A 281 -16.47 32.53 15.94
C ILE A 281 -16.43 32.60 14.42
N PHE A 282 -17.62 32.59 13.82
CA PHE A 282 -17.80 32.66 12.38
C PHE A 282 -18.06 34.10 11.97
N LEU A 283 -17.28 34.62 11.03
CA LEU A 283 -17.24 36.04 10.65
C LEU A 283 -17.28 36.22 9.13
N ASP A 284 -17.98 37.26 8.68
CA ASP A 284 -17.89 37.73 7.29
C ASP A 284 -16.64 38.61 7.10
N LEU A 285 -15.71 38.17 6.26
CA LEU A 285 -14.43 38.83 5.99
C LEU A 285 -14.54 40.05 5.09
N ASN A 286 -15.60 40.21 4.30
CA ASN A 286 -15.69 41.30 3.31
C ASN A 286 -15.74 42.70 3.91
N ARG A 287 -15.90 42.79 5.23
CA ARG A 287 -15.96 44.04 5.96
C ARG A 287 -14.78 44.20 6.91
N LEU A 288 -13.66 43.53 6.64
CA LEU A 288 -12.44 43.62 7.44
C LEU A 288 -11.28 44.18 6.60
N ASP A 289 -10.69 45.29 7.04
CA ASP A 289 -9.53 45.95 6.45
C ASP A 289 -8.37 45.91 7.45
N ILE A 290 -7.14 45.64 7.02
CA ILE A 290 -5.94 45.62 7.89
C ILE A 290 -5.07 46.87 7.74
N GLY A 291 -5.50 47.86 6.95
CA GLY A 291 -5.02 49.23 7.06
C GLY A 291 -4.26 49.81 5.86
N ASP A 292 -4.74 49.64 4.63
CA ASP A 292 -4.24 50.45 3.50
C ASP A 292 -5.35 50.94 2.56
N GLY A 293 -6.61 50.83 2.98
CA GLY A 293 -7.77 51.26 2.21
C GLY A 293 -8.12 50.31 1.06
N ASN A 294 -7.43 49.17 0.96
CA ASN A 294 -7.77 48.06 0.09
C ASN A 294 -8.13 46.85 0.96
N PHE A 295 -9.31 46.28 0.76
CA PHE A 295 -9.75 45.08 1.46
C PHE A 295 -8.69 43.99 1.33
N PHE A 296 -8.14 43.56 2.47
CA PHE A 296 -7.03 42.61 2.51
C PHE A 296 -5.98 42.92 1.42
N SER A 297 -5.23 44.04 1.47
CA SER A 297 -3.91 44.06 0.82
C SER A 297 -2.77 43.93 1.81
N ASN A 298 -1.58 43.62 1.27
CA ASN A 298 -0.29 43.41 1.93
C ASN A 298 0.23 44.66 2.71
N GLY A 299 -0.67 45.53 3.15
CA GLY A 299 -0.41 46.79 3.80
C GLY A 299 0.23 46.64 5.17
N THR A 300 1.07 47.62 5.51
CA THR A 300 1.55 47.79 6.88
C THR A 300 0.35 48.21 7.75
N PRO A 301 0.06 47.54 8.88
CA PRO A 301 -1.03 47.94 9.74
C PRO A 301 -0.93 49.41 10.13
N VAL A 302 -1.97 50.22 9.90
CA VAL A 302 -1.99 51.66 10.26
C VAL A 302 -1.86 51.84 11.77
N SER A 303 -2.31 50.85 12.54
CA SER A 303 -2.21 50.88 14.00
C SER A 303 -1.95 49.50 14.59
N LYS A 304 -1.29 49.51 15.74
CA LYS A 304 -0.99 48.32 16.54
C LYS A 304 -1.52 48.53 17.95
N HIS A 305 -1.99 47.45 18.55
CA HIS A 305 -2.30 47.43 19.97
C HIS A 305 -0.99 47.46 20.78
N PRO A 306 -0.99 47.91 22.06
CA PRO A 306 0.23 47.95 22.88
C PRO A 306 0.99 46.63 23.05
N ASP A 307 0.37 45.48 22.78
CA ASP A 307 1.02 44.16 22.76
C ASP A 307 1.78 43.88 21.45
N GLY A 308 1.78 44.82 20.51
CA GLY A 308 2.47 44.73 19.22
C GLY A 308 1.64 44.12 18.09
N ASN A 309 0.46 43.55 18.39
CA ASN A 309 -0.42 42.93 17.40
C ASN A 309 -1.15 43.99 16.55
N PRO A 310 -1.38 43.74 15.25
CA PRO A 310 -2.15 44.63 14.37
C PRO A 310 -3.57 44.87 14.88
N ILE A 311 -4.12 46.05 14.61
CA ILE A 311 -5.55 46.35 14.78
C ILE A 311 -6.17 46.49 13.39
N ALA A 312 -7.17 45.65 13.11
CA ALA A 312 -7.97 45.75 11.90
C ALA A 312 -8.99 46.90 12.01
N VAL A 313 -9.29 47.48 10.85
CA VAL A 313 -10.26 48.56 10.65
C VAL A 313 -11.51 47.97 9.99
N TRP A 314 -12.67 48.45 10.40
CA TRP A 314 -13.93 48.19 9.72
C TRP A 314 -14.17 49.31 8.68
N PRO A 315 -14.09 49.04 7.36
CA PRO A 315 -14.31 50.06 6.35
C PRO A 315 -15.78 50.51 6.32
N LYS A 316 -15.97 51.78 5.98
CA LYS A 316 -17.27 52.50 5.92
C LYS A 316 -18.26 51.80 4.97
N ASP A 317 -19.54 51.86 5.31
CA ASP A 317 -20.67 51.28 4.56
C ASP A 317 -20.64 51.62 3.06
N GLY A 318 -20.91 50.63 2.18
CA GLY A 318 -21.16 50.86 0.75
C GLY A 318 -20.64 49.82 -0.24
N VAL A 319 -19.95 48.76 0.19
CA VAL A 319 -19.37 47.76 -0.72
C VAL A 319 -20.25 46.49 -0.71
N ASN A 320 -21.19 46.43 -1.67
CA ASN A 320 -21.97 45.22 -1.97
C ASN A 320 -21.13 44.27 -2.84
N GLU A 321 -20.14 43.63 -2.25
CA GLU A 321 -19.34 42.57 -2.90
C GLU A 321 -19.53 41.27 -2.10
N GLY A 322 -19.75 40.15 -2.79
CA GLY A 322 -20.39 38.93 -2.24
C GLY A 322 -19.70 38.30 -1.03
N HIS A 323 -20.47 38.06 0.04
CA HIS A 323 -20.04 37.66 1.39
C HIS A 323 -19.07 36.46 1.45
N ILE A 324 -17.97 36.60 2.20
CA ILE A 324 -16.96 35.55 2.43
C ILE A 324 -16.94 35.16 3.90
N GLY A 325 -17.33 33.93 4.20
CA GLY A 325 -17.24 33.40 5.55
C GLY A 325 -15.83 32.96 5.94
N HIS A 326 -15.46 33.16 7.20
CA HIS A 326 -14.25 32.61 7.82
C HIS A 326 -14.46 32.36 9.32
N ALA A 327 -13.85 31.32 9.85
CA ALA A 327 -13.87 30.99 11.26
C ALA A 327 -12.52 31.26 11.92
N MET A 328 -12.55 31.87 13.10
CA MET A 328 -11.36 32.22 13.88
C MET A 328 -11.63 32.03 15.37
N LEU A 329 -10.58 31.94 16.18
CA LEU A 329 -10.72 31.75 17.61
C LEU A 329 -10.61 33.09 18.35
N LEU A 330 -11.68 33.47 19.05
CA LEU A 330 -11.71 34.62 19.94
C LEU A 330 -11.02 34.27 21.26
N ILE A 331 -9.97 35.01 21.62
CA ILE A 331 -9.09 34.66 22.75
C ILE A 331 -8.84 35.82 23.74
N GLY A 332 -9.43 36.99 23.51
CA GLY A 332 -9.20 38.13 24.42
C GLY A 332 -9.99 39.35 24.05
N TYR A 333 -9.97 40.34 24.94
CA TYR A 333 -10.61 41.64 24.74
C TYR A 333 -9.86 42.77 25.45
N ASP A 334 -9.93 43.97 24.87
CA ASP A 334 -9.57 45.25 25.47
C ASP A 334 -10.82 46.13 25.47
N ARG A 335 -11.47 46.22 26.64
CA ARG A 335 -12.70 46.98 26.81
C ARG A 335 -12.46 48.49 26.70
N THR A 336 -11.28 48.98 27.07
CA THR A 336 -10.97 50.41 26.96
C THR A 336 -10.89 50.85 25.51
N ARG A 337 -10.39 49.97 24.63
CA ARG A 337 -10.31 50.23 23.18
C ARG A 337 -11.47 49.66 22.38
N GLN A 338 -12.37 48.90 23.02
CA GLN A 338 -13.49 48.19 22.37
C GLN A 338 -12.98 47.25 21.27
N LEU A 339 -11.96 46.43 21.59
CA LEU A 339 -11.33 45.50 20.67
C LEU A 339 -11.37 44.07 21.19
N PHE A 340 -11.57 43.13 20.29
CA PHE A 340 -11.44 41.69 20.51
C PHE A 340 -10.15 41.16 19.88
N LEU A 341 -9.48 40.20 20.52
CA LEU A 341 -8.28 39.54 20.01
C LEU A 341 -8.65 38.21 19.35
N LEU A 342 -8.25 38.03 18.10
CA LEU A 342 -8.45 36.81 17.34
C LEU A 342 -7.12 36.06 17.15
N LYS A 343 -7.16 34.73 17.25
CA LYS A 343 -6.16 33.79 16.72
C LYS A 343 -6.66 33.26 15.38
N ASN A 344 -5.80 33.33 14.36
CA ASN A 344 -6.12 32.91 13.00
C ASN A 344 -5.45 31.57 12.64
N SER A 345 -5.62 31.14 11.38
CA SER A 345 -5.16 29.86 10.82
C SER A 345 -4.41 30.03 9.50
N TRP A 346 -3.67 31.14 9.32
CA TRP A 346 -2.92 31.46 8.09
C TRP A 346 -1.39 31.39 8.28
N GLY A 347 -0.94 30.58 9.24
CA GLY A 347 0.48 30.44 9.58
C GLY A 347 1.08 31.75 10.11
N SER A 348 2.23 32.14 9.55
CA SER A 348 2.94 33.35 9.99
C SER A 348 2.27 34.66 9.57
N TYR A 349 1.29 34.61 8.67
CA TYR A 349 0.58 35.80 8.21
C TYR A 349 -0.61 36.10 9.14
N LEU A 350 -0.54 37.24 9.83
CA LEU A 350 -1.56 37.68 10.80
C LEU A 350 -1.96 36.59 11.82
N PRO A 351 -1.01 36.01 12.57
CA PRO A 351 -1.31 34.94 13.51
C PRO A 351 -2.27 35.40 14.63
N TYR A 352 -2.09 36.63 15.08
CA TYR A 352 -2.97 37.32 16.02
C TYR A 352 -3.22 38.74 15.56
N PHE A 353 -4.46 39.20 15.69
CA PHE A 353 -4.83 40.58 15.41
C PHE A 353 -6.10 40.97 16.17
N TRP A 354 -6.25 42.28 16.37
CA TRP A 354 -7.39 42.86 17.08
C TRP A 354 -8.46 43.34 16.11
N VAL A 355 -9.73 43.17 16.46
CA VAL A 355 -10.87 43.64 15.69
C VAL A 355 -11.84 44.47 16.54
N PRO A 356 -12.53 45.49 15.98
CA PRO A 356 -13.49 46.28 16.74
C PRO A 356 -14.69 45.49 17.23
N TYR A 357 -15.24 45.84 18.40
CA TYR A 357 -16.51 45.28 18.90
C TYR A 357 -17.65 45.41 17.89
N ASN A 358 -17.69 46.56 17.20
CA ASN A 358 -18.70 46.81 16.18
C ASN A 358 -18.54 45.89 14.96
N TYR A 359 -17.34 45.38 14.67
CA TYR A 359 -17.16 44.37 13.62
C TYR A 359 -17.91 43.09 14.00
N VAL A 360 -17.56 42.52 15.15
CA VAL A 360 -18.13 41.26 15.64
C VAL A 360 -19.65 41.36 15.74
N LYS A 361 -20.17 42.46 16.29
CA LYS A 361 -21.61 42.73 16.41
C LYS A 361 -22.37 42.73 15.08
N ASN A 362 -21.74 43.10 13.97
CA ASN A 362 -22.42 43.22 12.66
C ASN A 362 -22.08 42.09 11.68
N CYS A 363 -21.03 41.31 11.95
CA CYS A 363 -20.52 40.30 11.02
C CYS A 363 -20.42 38.88 11.59
N SER A 364 -20.67 38.67 12.87
CA SER A 364 -20.68 37.31 13.40
C SER A 364 -21.91 36.52 12.91
N MET A 365 -21.71 35.26 12.57
CA MET A 365 -22.70 34.36 11.95
C MET A 365 -23.01 33.12 12.82
N GLY A 366 -22.63 33.19 14.10
CA GLY A 366 -22.69 32.09 15.05
C GLY A 366 -21.30 31.68 15.52
N GLY A 367 -21.26 30.68 16.40
CA GLY A 367 -20.01 30.16 16.93
C GLY A 367 -20.20 28.99 17.89
N VAL A 368 -19.10 28.47 18.40
CA VAL A 368 -19.05 27.31 19.28
C VAL A 368 -18.08 27.56 20.44
N ILE A 369 -18.44 27.05 21.61
CA ILE A 369 -17.57 27.03 22.79
C ILE A 369 -17.31 25.59 23.21
N VAL A 370 -16.05 25.26 23.50
CA VAL A 370 -15.68 24.00 24.16
C VAL A 370 -15.88 24.13 25.66
N LEU A 371 -16.73 23.28 26.22
CA LEU A 371 -17.04 23.28 27.66
C LEU A 371 -16.32 22.16 28.41
N ASP A 372 -16.08 21.04 27.74
CA ASP A 372 -15.40 19.89 28.32
C ASP A 372 -14.71 19.07 27.24
N VAL A 373 -13.63 18.41 27.64
CA VAL A 373 -12.82 17.55 26.77
C VAL A 373 -12.68 16.16 27.37
N ARG A 374 -12.39 15.18 26.51
CA ARG A 374 -12.08 13.82 26.93
C ARG A 374 -10.91 13.80 27.92
N ASP A 375 -11.01 13.01 28.99
CA ASP A 375 -9.89 12.83 29.92
C ASP A 375 -8.70 12.20 29.17
N PRO A 376 -7.52 12.83 29.15
CA PRO A 376 -6.35 12.35 28.40
C PRO A 376 -5.80 11.01 28.91
N ASN A 377 -6.21 10.57 30.11
CA ASN A 377 -5.85 9.28 30.69
C ASN A 377 -6.79 8.15 30.24
N LEU A 378 -7.92 8.47 29.60
CA LEU A 378 -8.77 7.45 29.02
C LEU A 378 -8.02 6.76 27.87
N GLY A 379 -8.17 5.43 27.81
CA GLY A 379 -7.64 4.64 26.70
C GLY A 379 -8.24 5.05 25.35
N LEU A 380 -7.81 4.35 24.30
CA LEU A 380 -8.31 4.54 22.94
C LEU A 380 -9.83 4.37 22.87
N SER A 381 -10.44 4.96 21.84
CA SER A 381 -11.84 4.69 21.49
C SER A 381 -11.90 3.49 20.53
N PRO A 382 -12.30 2.28 20.98
CA PRO A 382 -12.36 1.10 20.12
C PRO A 382 -13.37 1.27 19.00
N GLU A 383 -14.42 2.04 19.24
CA GLU A 383 -15.44 2.37 18.26
C GLU A 383 -14.86 2.98 16.98
N ALA A 384 -13.96 3.96 17.11
CA ALA A 384 -13.36 4.64 15.97
C ALA A 384 -12.50 3.70 15.09
N MET A 385 -12.06 2.58 15.68
CA MET A 385 -11.28 1.55 14.99
C MET A 385 -12.14 0.70 14.05
N TRP A 386 -13.48 0.74 14.12
CA TRP A 386 -14.33 0.07 13.13
C TRP A 386 -14.41 0.83 11.82
N ILE A 387 -14.29 2.16 11.85
CA ILE A 387 -14.45 3.01 10.67
C ILE A 387 -13.36 2.72 9.63
N GLY A 388 -13.76 2.62 8.37
CA GLY A 388 -12.94 2.45 7.18
C GLY A 388 -13.07 1.09 6.54
N LYS A 389 -12.09 0.81 5.67
CA LYS A 389 -12.06 -0.38 4.83
C LYS A 389 -11.54 -1.61 5.58
N TRP A 390 -12.16 -2.74 5.30
CA TRP A 390 -11.84 -4.07 5.78
C TRP A 390 -11.94 -5.07 4.63
N ASN A 391 -10.94 -5.93 4.49
CA ASN A 391 -11.08 -7.17 3.73
C ASN A 391 -11.90 -8.12 4.59
N MET A 392 -12.95 -8.69 4.05
CA MET A 392 -13.83 -9.62 4.74
C MET A 392 -13.74 -11.00 4.09
N ASP A 393 -13.56 -12.01 4.91
CA ASP A 393 -13.62 -13.43 4.57
C ASP A 393 -14.64 -14.09 5.49
N HIS A 394 -15.74 -14.57 4.92
CA HIS A 394 -16.75 -15.32 5.64
C HIS A 394 -16.95 -16.65 4.92
N ASP A 395 -16.15 -17.63 5.36
CA ASP A 395 -16.07 -18.97 4.79
C ASP A 395 -15.70 -18.98 3.29
N GLY A 396 -14.77 -18.11 2.89
CA GLY A 396 -14.18 -18.06 1.55
C GLY A 396 -14.95 -17.26 0.54
N TRP A 397 -16.08 -16.71 0.97
CA TRP A 397 -16.67 -15.56 0.30
C TRP A 397 -15.87 -14.33 0.68
N LEU A 398 -14.97 -13.94 -0.23
CA LEU A 398 -14.20 -12.72 -0.04
C LEU A 398 -15.02 -11.50 -0.47
N GLY A 399 -14.80 -10.40 0.22
CA GLY A 399 -15.32 -9.11 -0.16
C GLY A 399 -14.63 -7.97 0.57
N GLU A 400 -15.03 -6.76 0.22
CA GLU A 400 -14.56 -5.55 0.85
C GLU A 400 -15.70 -4.93 1.66
N LEU A 401 -15.52 -4.89 2.97
CA LEU A 401 -16.44 -4.24 3.89
C LEU A 401 -15.93 -2.83 4.21
N VAL A 402 -16.71 -1.81 3.85
CA VAL A 402 -16.48 -0.43 4.25
C VAL A 402 -17.47 -0.05 5.33
N ILE A 403 -16.98 0.25 6.54
CA ILE A 403 -17.79 0.79 7.63
C ILE A 403 -17.57 2.30 7.68
N ARG A 404 -18.61 3.07 7.38
CA ARG A 404 -18.54 4.53 7.38
C ARG A 404 -18.86 5.12 8.74
N ARG A 405 -19.74 4.47 9.50
CA ARG A 405 -20.19 4.93 10.81
C ARG A 405 -20.60 3.77 11.69
N THR A 406 -20.68 4.03 12.99
CA THR A 406 -21.02 3.05 14.04
C THR A 406 -22.31 3.40 14.77
N ARG A 407 -22.83 4.61 14.55
CA ARG A 407 -24.04 5.14 15.20
C ARG A 407 -25.02 5.67 14.18
N SER A 408 -26.30 5.56 14.51
CA SER A 408 -27.36 6.26 13.79
C SER A 408 -27.36 7.72 14.20
N ARG A 409 -27.70 8.64 13.30
CA ARG A 409 -27.98 10.01 13.70
C ARG A 409 -29.30 10.01 14.49
N ALA A 410 -29.33 10.63 15.65
CA ALA A 410 -30.51 10.62 16.49
C ALA A 410 -31.61 11.46 15.82
N GLN A 411 -32.69 10.80 15.39
CA GLN A 411 -33.94 11.46 15.05
C GLN A 411 -34.75 11.61 16.33
N SER A 412 -35.09 12.84 16.71
CA SER A 412 -36.14 13.04 17.70
C SER A 412 -37.52 13.02 17.05
N ASN A 413 -38.51 12.55 17.80
CA ASN A 413 -39.93 12.63 17.44
C ASN A 413 -40.47 14.07 17.41
N THR A 414 -39.65 15.07 17.75
CA THR A 414 -39.95 16.50 17.72
C THR A 414 -39.41 17.21 16.47
N GLY A 415 -38.65 16.50 15.62
CA GLY A 415 -37.96 17.09 14.46
C GLY A 415 -36.63 17.76 14.80
N ASP A 416 -36.17 17.67 16.05
CA ASP A 416 -34.82 18.09 16.47
C ASP A 416 -33.78 17.04 16.03
N ILE A 417 -32.79 17.47 15.25
CA ILE A 417 -31.80 16.62 14.56
C ILE A 417 -30.49 16.49 15.39
N TYR A 418 -30.53 16.82 16.68
CA TYR A 418 -29.33 17.12 17.49
C TYR A 418 -29.34 16.48 18.89
N THR A 419 -29.73 15.20 19.00
CA THR A 419 -29.71 14.47 20.28
C THR A 419 -28.57 13.44 20.34
N GLU A 420 -28.18 13.04 21.56
CA GLU A 420 -27.11 12.04 21.79
C GLU A 420 -27.45 10.71 21.12
N THR A 421 -26.48 10.17 20.37
CA THR A 421 -26.61 8.88 19.70
C THR A 421 -26.15 7.79 20.68
N THR A 422 -27.05 6.88 21.05
CA THR A 422 -26.73 5.81 22.00
C THR A 422 -26.13 4.62 21.26
N LEU A 423 -25.02 4.08 21.76
CA LEU A 423 -24.49 2.79 21.31
C LEU A 423 -25.59 1.71 21.40
N GLY A 424 -25.57 0.75 20.47
CA GLY A 424 -26.62 -0.27 20.37
C GLY A 424 -27.82 0.11 19.51
N THR A 425 -27.91 1.34 19.01
CA THR A 425 -29.00 1.75 18.10
C THR A 425 -28.70 1.32 16.66
N PRO A 426 -29.62 0.62 15.96
CA PRO A 426 -29.48 0.27 14.56
C PRO A 426 -29.17 1.46 13.65
N ALA A 427 -28.18 1.30 12.78
CA ALA A 427 -27.65 2.32 11.90
C ALA A 427 -27.33 1.76 10.49
N ARG A 428 -27.38 2.63 9.48
CA ARG A 428 -26.80 2.38 8.14
C ARG A 428 -25.28 2.53 8.28
N LEU A 429 -24.56 1.41 8.38
CA LEU A 429 -23.14 1.41 8.74
C LEU A 429 -22.22 1.67 7.54
N GLY A 430 -22.51 1.08 6.38
CA GLY A 430 -21.68 1.23 5.18
C GLY A 430 -21.95 0.19 4.09
N THR A 431 -20.98 -0.19 3.28
CA THR A 431 -21.20 -1.07 2.11
C THR A 431 -20.29 -2.28 2.13
N TYR A 432 -20.83 -3.43 1.73
CA TYR A 432 -20.05 -4.61 1.39
C TYR A 432 -19.98 -4.71 -0.14
N TYR A 433 -18.78 -4.77 -0.69
CA TYR A 433 -18.53 -5.00 -2.10
C TYR A 433 -18.12 -6.47 -2.30
N SER A 434 -18.96 -7.21 -3.01
CA SER A 434 -18.69 -8.58 -3.45
C SER A 434 -17.51 -8.63 -4.44
N GLN A 435 -16.89 -9.81 -4.63
CA GLN A 435 -15.78 -9.98 -5.59
C GLN A 435 -16.12 -9.55 -7.02
N ASP A 436 -17.37 -9.69 -7.44
CA ASP A 436 -17.87 -9.26 -8.75
C ASP A 436 -18.08 -7.73 -8.83
N GLY A 437 -17.87 -7.00 -7.73
CA GLY A 437 -18.05 -5.57 -7.61
C GLY A 437 -19.46 -5.14 -7.19
N THR A 438 -20.40 -6.08 -6.99
CA THR A 438 -21.76 -5.76 -6.54
C THR A 438 -21.71 -5.16 -5.13
N ALA A 439 -22.34 -4.00 -4.96
CA ALA A 439 -22.48 -3.33 -3.67
C ALA A 439 -23.70 -3.88 -2.92
N HIS A 440 -23.57 -4.10 -1.62
CA HIS A 440 -24.63 -4.54 -0.72
C HIS A 440 -24.68 -3.64 0.51
N ALA A 441 -25.90 -3.25 0.92
CA ALA A 441 -26.10 -2.41 2.08
C ALA A 441 -25.76 -3.17 3.38
N VAL A 442 -24.94 -2.55 4.23
CA VAL A 442 -24.61 -3.01 5.59
C VAL A 442 -25.33 -2.19 6.66
N THR A 443 -26.23 -2.80 7.40
CA THR A 443 -26.88 -2.20 8.58
C THR A 443 -26.37 -2.86 9.85
N GLY A 444 -26.54 -2.25 11.02
CA GLY A 444 -26.05 -2.84 12.26
C GLY A 444 -25.87 -1.86 13.41
N TYR A 445 -25.16 -2.28 14.44
CA TYR A 445 -24.91 -1.49 15.65
C TYR A 445 -23.73 -2.04 16.46
N ILE A 446 -23.11 -1.17 17.25
CA ILE A 446 -22.15 -1.59 18.29
C ILE A 446 -22.90 -2.31 19.40
N SER A 447 -22.54 -3.56 19.69
CA SER A 447 -23.30 -4.47 20.55
C SER A 447 -22.81 -4.54 21.99
N ASP A 448 -21.71 -3.84 22.32
CA ASP A 448 -21.18 -3.70 23.67
C ASP A 448 -21.10 -2.23 24.12
N SER A 449 -20.95 -1.99 25.42
CA SER A 449 -20.90 -0.63 25.97
C SER A 449 -19.55 0.08 25.74
N VAL A 450 -18.54 -0.64 25.25
CA VAL A 450 -17.15 -0.16 25.16
C VAL A 450 -16.72 0.09 23.71
N GLY A 451 -17.36 -0.56 22.72
CA GLY A 451 -17.09 -0.38 21.29
C GLY A 451 -16.27 -1.49 20.65
N TYR A 452 -16.04 -2.61 21.34
CA TYR A 452 -15.25 -3.73 20.82
C TYR A 452 -16.06 -4.74 20.01
N LYS A 453 -17.40 -4.68 20.04
CA LYS A 453 -18.27 -5.63 19.35
C LYS A 453 -19.24 -4.91 18.42
N ILE A 454 -19.43 -5.47 17.23
CA ILE A 454 -20.34 -4.94 16.23
C ILE A 454 -21.21 -6.08 15.69
N LYS A 455 -22.52 -5.83 15.62
CA LYS A 455 -23.45 -6.69 14.88
C LYS A 455 -23.75 -6.03 13.54
N LEU A 456 -23.47 -6.74 12.45
CA LEU A 456 -23.68 -6.31 11.06
C LEU A 456 -24.76 -7.16 10.41
N PHE A 457 -25.48 -6.60 9.45
CA PHE A 457 -26.48 -7.26 8.63
C PHE A 457 -26.22 -6.86 7.17
N ILE A 458 -25.88 -7.84 6.33
CA ILE A 458 -25.53 -7.62 4.92
C ILE A 458 -26.63 -8.18 4.02
N ASP A 459 -27.26 -7.32 3.23
CA ASP A 459 -28.37 -7.67 2.32
C ASP A 459 -27.84 -8.30 1.02
N PHE A 460 -27.38 -9.55 1.07
CA PHE A 460 -26.87 -10.26 -0.11
C PHE A 460 -27.93 -10.51 -1.19
N ASP A 461 -29.21 -10.52 -0.82
CA ASP A 461 -30.31 -10.76 -1.76
C ASP A 461 -30.58 -9.57 -2.69
N ASN A 462 -30.12 -8.37 -2.31
CA ASN A 462 -30.39 -7.14 -3.05
C ASN A 462 -29.12 -6.30 -3.21
N PRO A 463 -28.84 -5.81 -4.43
CA PRO A 463 -27.86 -4.75 -4.61
C PRO A 463 -28.24 -3.53 -3.76
N GLU A 464 -27.22 -2.80 -3.31
CA GLU A 464 -27.40 -1.52 -2.62
C GLU A 464 -28.20 -0.56 -3.51
N GLY A 465 -29.29 -0.04 -2.96
CA GLY A 465 -30.12 0.97 -3.62
C GLY A 465 -29.49 2.36 -3.61
N ALA A 466 -30.21 3.35 -4.14
CA ALA A 466 -29.80 4.75 -4.03
C ALA A 466 -29.63 5.16 -2.56
N PRO A 467 -28.74 6.12 -2.24
CA PRO A 467 -28.59 6.66 -0.89
C PRO A 467 -29.95 7.03 -0.30
N GLN A 468 -30.24 6.52 0.89
CA GLN A 468 -31.52 6.78 1.54
C GLN A 468 -31.47 8.10 2.29
N ALA A 469 -32.59 8.83 2.27
CA ALA A 469 -32.78 9.97 3.14
C ALA A 469 -32.70 9.53 4.61
N GLU A 470 -31.96 10.31 5.37
CA GLU A 470 -31.63 10.08 6.77
C GLU A 470 -32.82 9.88 7.71
N SER A 471 -34.01 10.40 7.36
CA SER A 471 -35.24 10.27 8.14
C SER A 471 -35.83 8.86 8.14
N THR A 472 -35.25 7.91 7.39
CA THR A 472 -35.78 6.55 7.25
C THR A 472 -35.35 5.68 8.45
N PRO A 473 -36.28 5.08 9.22
CA PRO A 473 -35.93 4.11 10.26
C PRO A 473 -35.09 2.97 9.68
N VAL A 474 -33.93 2.72 10.29
CA VAL A 474 -33.03 1.66 9.84
C VAL A 474 -33.63 0.31 10.21
N THR A 475 -33.95 -0.48 9.18
CA THR A 475 -34.34 -1.88 9.35
C THR A 475 -33.12 -2.77 9.21
N LEU A 476 -32.86 -3.62 10.20
CA LEU A 476 -31.82 -4.64 10.12
C LEU A 476 -32.27 -5.70 9.10
N LYS A 477 -31.54 -5.84 8.01
CA LYS A 477 -31.89 -6.73 6.90
C LYS A 477 -30.67 -7.46 6.36
N GLY A 478 -30.87 -8.73 6.03
CA GLY A 478 -29.84 -9.59 5.45
C GLY A 478 -29.22 -10.54 6.46
N GLN A 479 -28.07 -11.09 6.11
CA GLN A 479 -27.35 -12.07 6.91
C GLN A 479 -26.65 -11.38 8.10
N GLU A 480 -26.90 -11.88 9.32
CA GLU A 480 -26.32 -11.36 10.56
C GLU A 480 -24.87 -11.83 10.74
N PHE A 481 -23.97 -10.91 11.09
CA PHE A 481 -22.61 -11.16 11.53
C PHE A 481 -22.43 -10.56 12.92
N ASP A 482 -21.93 -11.36 13.86
CA ASP A 482 -21.56 -10.92 15.21
C ASP A 482 -20.04 -10.92 15.31
N LEU A 483 -19.43 -9.75 15.24
CA LEU A 483 -17.99 -9.57 15.15
C LEU A 483 -17.45 -8.84 16.39
N GLU A 484 -16.26 -9.24 16.81
CA GLU A 484 -15.51 -8.63 17.89
C GLU A 484 -14.09 -8.34 17.44
N MET A 485 -13.56 -7.18 17.83
CA MET A 485 -12.21 -6.74 17.46
C MET A 485 -11.16 -7.43 18.31
N PHE A 486 -10.01 -7.75 17.73
CA PHE A 486 -8.90 -8.38 18.46
C PHE A 486 -8.41 -7.43 19.54
N THR A 487 -8.45 -7.87 20.80
CA THR A 487 -8.08 -7.05 21.96
C THR A 487 -6.64 -7.32 22.39
N SER A 488 -5.82 -6.28 22.33
CA SER A 488 -4.46 -6.20 22.89
C SER A 488 -4.27 -4.76 23.38
N PRO A 489 -3.37 -4.43 24.33
CA PRO A 489 -3.05 -3.04 24.64
C PRO A 489 -2.70 -2.26 23.38
N SER A 490 -2.94 -0.96 23.47
CA SER A 490 -2.93 0.07 22.41
C SER A 490 -1.63 0.21 21.62
N ASN A 491 -0.63 -0.63 21.87
CA ASN A 491 0.69 -0.65 21.24
C ASN A 491 1.00 -1.95 20.46
N SER A 492 0.03 -2.86 20.29
CA SER A 492 0.22 -4.08 19.50
C SER A 492 0.01 -3.86 17.99
N THR A 493 0.77 -4.59 17.18
CA THR A 493 0.62 -4.68 15.72
C THR A 493 -0.72 -5.28 15.29
N THR A 494 -1.52 -5.86 16.19
CA THR A 494 -2.78 -6.52 15.85
C THR A 494 -4.04 -5.78 16.27
N PHE A 495 -3.95 -4.81 17.20
CA PHE A 495 -5.10 -4.05 17.65
C PHE A 495 -5.69 -3.21 16.50
N GLY A 496 -6.97 -3.40 16.20
CA GLY A 496 -7.67 -2.75 15.10
C GLY A 496 -7.23 -3.16 13.69
N ASN A 497 -6.33 -4.14 13.57
CA ASN A 497 -5.97 -4.78 12.31
C ASN A 497 -6.88 -5.96 11.97
N TYR A 498 -7.47 -6.60 12.98
CA TYR A 498 -8.32 -7.78 12.83
C TYR A 498 -9.57 -7.69 13.71
N ALA A 499 -10.68 -8.19 13.20
CA ALA A 499 -11.86 -8.56 13.97
C ALA A 499 -12.38 -9.90 13.45
N ALA A 500 -13.00 -10.69 14.32
CA ALA A 500 -13.54 -11.98 13.93
C ALA A 500 -14.86 -12.24 14.62
N GLY A 501 -15.55 -13.26 14.17
CA GLY A 501 -16.75 -13.70 14.82
C GLY A 501 -17.50 -14.69 13.96
N THR A 502 -18.83 -14.62 14.00
CA THR A 502 -19.68 -15.66 13.45
C THR A 502 -20.84 -15.10 12.66
N THR A 503 -21.30 -15.86 11.68
CA THR A 503 -22.54 -15.62 10.94
C THR A 503 -23.31 -16.93 10.77
N VAL A 504 -24.58 -16.85 10.38
CA VAL A 504 -25.41 -18.02 10.07
C VAL A 504 -25.98 -17.87 8.67
N TRP A 505 -25.79 -18.88 7.83
CA TRP A 505 -26.39 -18.96 6.50
C TRP A 505 -27.04 -20.34 6.31
N ARG A 506 -28.35 -20.36 5.98
CA ARG A 506 -29.15 -21.59 5.80
C ARG A 506 -29.02 -22.58 6.98
N ASP A 507 -29.09 -22.08 8.21
CA ASP A 507 -28.94 -22.84 9.46
C ASP A 507 -27.53 -23.41 9.73
N TYR A 508 -26.54 -23.12 8.87
CA TYR A 508 -25.13 -23.41 9.11
C TYR A 508 -24.43 -22.18 9.69
N MET A 509 -23.63 -22.38 10.72
CA MET A 509 -22.82 -21.33 11.32
C MET A 509 -21.45 -21.27 10.65
N PHE A 510 -21.00 -20.07 10.28
CA PHE A 510 -19.73 -19.82 9.61
C PHE A 510 -18.86 -18.88 10.44
N GLY A 511 -17.55 -19.03 10.32
CA GLY A 511 -16.58 -18.05 10.83
C GLY A 511 -16.49 -16.85 9.88
N ALA A 512 -16.39 -15.66 10.45
CA ALA A 512 -16.11 -14.44 9.71
C ALA A 512 -14.83 -13.81 10.26
N LEU A 513 -13.91 -13.46 9.38
CA LEU A 513 -12.73 -12.67 9.67
C LEU A 513 -12.80 -11.41 8.84
N ILE A 514 -12.49 -10.29 9.48
CA ILE A 514 -12.18 -9.07 8.79
C ILE A 514 -10.77 -8.62 9.15
N SER A 515 -10.03 -8.11 8.16
CA SER A 515 -8.68 -7.58 8.35
C SER A 515 -8.51 -6.27 7.61
N ARG A 516 -7.67 -5.37 8.13
CA ARG A 516 -7.29 -4.17 7.39
C ARG A 516 -6.54 -4.54 6.10
N PRO A 517 -6.65 -3.76 5.01
CA PRO A 517 -5.85 -3.98 3.80
C PRO A 517 -4.34 -4.01 4.05
N SER A 518 -3.87 -3.25 5.04
CA SER A 518 -2.48 -3.17 5.50
C SER A 518 -2.13 -4.16 6.61
N ALA A 519 -3.03 -5.10 6.95
CA ALA A 519 -2.79 -6.01 8.06
C ALA A 519 -1.54 -6.88 7.80
N PRO A 520 -0.64 -7.05 8.80
CA PRO A 520 0.69 -7.60 8.60
C PRO A 520 0.69 -9.10 8.27
N ILE A 521 -0.36 -9.82 8.68
CA ILE A 521 -0.54 -11.26 8.47
C ILE A 521 -1.71 -11.46 7.52
N ARG A 522 -1.45 -12.12 6.39
CA ARG A 522 -2.51 -12.61 5.50
C ARG A 522 -2.96 -13.98 5.97
N ILE A 523 -4.25 -14.12 6.18
CA ILE A 523 -4.88 -15.33 6.69
C ILE A 523 -5.54 -16.02 5.51
N LYS A 524 -5.11 -17.24 5.18
CA LYS A 524 -5.65 -18.04 4.08
C LYS A 524 -6.92 -18.76 4.51
N HIS A 525 -7.80 -19.02 3.54
CA HIS A 525 -9.00 -19.83 3.73
C HIS A 525 -9.34 -20.61 2.46
N ILE A 526 -9.62 -21.90 2.59
CA ILE A 526 -10.30 -22.71 1.58
C ILE A 526 -11.67 -23.12 2.11
N PRO A 527 -12.76 -22.86 1.35
CA PRO A 527 -14.11 -23.30 1.71
C PRO A 527 -14.19 -24.82 1.90
N GLY A 528 -14.84 -25.27 2.98
CA GLY A 528 -15.00 -26.69 3.27
C GLY A 528 -16.06 -26.97 4.33
N THR A 529 -16.57 -28.20 4.37
CA THR A 529 -17.52 -28.61 5.41
C THR A 529 -16.78 -28.81 6.73
N PHE A 530 -17.21 -28.09 7.76
CA PHE A 530 -16.61 -28.14 9.09
C PHE A 530 -16.90 -29.45 9.84
N SER A 531 -15.86 -30.15 10.28
CA SER A 531 -15.94 -31.36 11.12
C SER A 531 -15.35 -31.13 12.51
N LEU A 532 -15.67 -32.01 13.46
CA LEU A 532 -15.04 -31.95 14.80
C LEU A 532 -13.53 -32.21 14.74
N ASP A 533 -13.05 -33.06 13.83
CA ASP A 533 -11.62 -33.33 13.68
C ASP A 533 -10.85 -32.13 13.11
N ASP A 534 -11.53 -31.17 12.50
CA ASP A 534 -10.90 -29.93 12.01
C ASP A 534 -10.33 -29.12 13.17
N TRP A 535 -10.70 -29.38 14.43
CA TRP A 535 -10.05 -28.76 15.57
C TRP A 535 -8.64 -29.29 15.85
N LYS A 536 -8.22 -30.46 15.33
CA LYS A 536 -6.92 -31.08 15.61
C LYS A 536 -5.76 -30.45 14.83
N LYS A 537 -5.50 -29.17 15.07
CA LYS A 537 -4.43 -28.41 14.40
C LYS A 537 -3.74 -27.40 15.33
N SER A 538 -2.80 -26.66 14.76
CA SER A 538 -2.15 -25.52 15.41
C SER A 538 -3.00 -24.26 15.27
N PHE A 539 -3.17 -23.54 16.36
CA PHE A 539 -3.85 -22.25 16.40
C PHE A 539 -2.85 -21.15 16.73
N MET A 540 -2.86 -20.10 15.92
CA MET A 540 -2.10 -18.89 16.21
C MET A 540 -2.82 -18.06 17.27
N LEU A 541 -2.09 -17.71 18.32
CA LEU A 541 -2.56 -16.93 19.45
C LEU A 541 -1.97 -15.53 19.41
N PHE A 542 -2.85 -14.52 19.46
CA PHE A 542 -2.49 -13.12 19.67
C PHE A 542 -2.70 -12.75 21.14
N TYR A 543 -1.61 -12.44 21.83
CA TYR A 543 -1.60 -12.13 23.26
C TYR A 543 -1.48 -10.63 23.53
N SER A 544 -1.95 -10.19 24.70
CA SER A 544 -1.93 -8.80 25.19
C SER A 544 -0.52 -8.18 25.41
N GLY A 545 0.55 -8.84 24.98
CA GLY A 545 1.91 -8.30 24.99
C GLY A 545 2.49 -8.04 23.60
N GLY A 546 1.68 -8.15 22.54
CA GLY A 546 2.15 -8.06 21.14
C GLY A 546 2.95 -9.28 20.68
N SER A 547 3.03 -10.34 21.49
CA SER A 547 3.67 -11.61 21.13
C SER A 547 2.66 -12.56 20.48
N THR A 548 3.11 -13.26 19.44
CA THR A 548 2.39 -14.39 18.85
C THR A 548 2.90 -15.70 19.47
N ALA A 549 1.97 -16.58 19.82
CA ALA A 549 2.27 -17.95 20.26
C ALA A 549 1.43 -18.94 19.45
N TYR A 550 1.73 -20.22 19.59
CA TYR A 550 0.92 -21.29 19.00
C TYR A 550 0.52 -22.27 20.09
N PHE A 551 -0.72 -22.72 20.05
CA PHE A 551 -1.16 -23.91 20.79
C PHE A 551 -1.68 -24.93 19.79
N ARG A 552 -1.38 -26.21 20.02
CA ARG A 552 -1.85 -27.28 19.15
C ARG A 552 -2.87 -28.11 19.88
N ILE A 553 -4.05 -28.27 19.28
CA ILE A 553 -5.03 -29.24 19.72
C ILE A 553 -4.63 -30.59 19.13
N THR A 554 -4.52 -31.60 19.99
CA THR A 554 -4.00 -32.92 19.62
C THR A 554 -5.06 -34.02 19.70
N ASP A 555 -6.04 -33.88 20.59
CA ASP A 555 -7.09 -34.89 20.77
C ASP A 555 -8.42 -34.28 21.23
N ILE A 556 -9.52 -34.98 20.93
CA ILE A 556 -10.91 -34.60 21.22
C ILE A 556 -11.65 -35.82 21.78
N ALA A 557 -12.13 -35.73 23.02
CA ALA A 557 -12.90 -36.78 23.70
C ALA A 557 -14.34 -36.31 24.03
N SER A 558 -15.29 -37.25 24.08
CA SER A 558 -16.69 -36.98 24.44
C SER A 558 -16.94 -37.20 25.93
N SER A 559 -17.79 -36.38 26.56
CA SER A 559 -18.22 -36.56 27.95
C SER A 559 -19.75 -36.53 28.10
N GLU A 560 -20.29 -37.27 29.08
CA GLU A 560 -21.74 -37.45 29.30
C GLU A 560 -22.39 -36.32 30.13
N SER A 561 -21.61 -35.42 30.73
CA SER A 561 -22.10 -34.39 31.66
C SER A 561 -22.17 -33.00 30.99
N GLY A 562 -23.31 -32.70 30.38
CA GLY A 562 -23.52 -31.44 29.64
C GLY A 562 -22.81 -31.48 28.28
N VAL A 563 -23.44 -30.93 27.24
CA VAL A 563 -23.11 -31.26 25.85
C VAL A 563 -21.82 -30.57 25.36
N TYR A 564 -20.64 -31.09 25.74
CA TYR A 564 -19.31 -30.56 25.36
C TYR A 564 -18.29 -31.70 25.08
N TYR A 565 -17.36 -31.46 24.14
CA TYR A 565 -16.20 -32.31 23.87
C TYR A 565 -14.97 -31.74 24.59
N SER A 566 -14.22 -32.57 25.31
CA SER A 566 -12.97 -32.17 25.96
C SER A 566 -11.81 -32.26 24.97
N VAL A 567 -10.97 -31.24 24.97
CA VAL A 567 -9.85 -31.09 24.06
C VAL A 567 -8.56 -30.98 24.86
N THR A 568 -7.52 -31.71 24.43
CA THR A 568 -6.18 -31.64 25.05
C THR A 568 -5.23 -30.90 24.12
N ASP A 569 -4.62 -29.83 24.64
CA ASP A 569 -3.62 -29.04 23.90
C ASP A 569 -2.18 -29.28 24.38
N THR A 570 -1.24 -28.89 23.51
CA THR A 570 0.18 -28.77 23.82
C THR A 570 0.63 -27.33 23.59
N TYR A 571 1.18 -26.71 24.62
CA TYR A 571 1.77 -25.36 24.58
C TYR A 571 3.28 -25.45 24.82
N ASN A 572 4.11 -25.02 23.86
CA ASN A 572 5.57 -25.12 23.94
C ASN A 572 6.07 -26.52 24.40
N GLY A 573 5.48 -27.59 23.87
CA GLY A 573 5.88 -28.97 24.19
C GLY A 573 5.42 -29.49 25.56
N THR A 574 4.67 -28.71 26.34
CA THR A 574 4.06 -29.18 27.60
C THR A 574 2.58 -29.50 27.38
N VAL A 575 2.20 -30.75 27.68
CA VAL A 575 0.80 -31.23 27.64
C VAL A 575 0.15 -30.87 28.98
N GLY A 576 -0.98 -30.14 28.99
CA GLY A 576 -1.60 -29.83 30.30
C GLY A 576 -2.83 -28.93 30.37
N HIS A 577 -3.43 -28.47 29.27
CA HIS A 577 -4.64 -27.65 29.35
C HIS A 577 -5.85 -28.37 28.73
N HIS A 578 -6.98 -28.27 29.43
CA HIS A 578 -8.26 -28.77 28.97
C HIS A 578 -9.09 -27.60 28.43
N CYS A 579 -9.56 -27.73 27.19
CA CYS A 579 -10.58 -26.87 26.63
C CYS A 579 -11.81 -27.70 26.22
N GLY A 580 -12.93 -27.02 25.93
CA GLY A 580 -14.23 -27.62 25.67
C GLY A 580 -14.87 -27.06 24.40
N ILE A 581 -15.47 -27.91 23.56
CA ILE A 581 -16.27 -27.50 22.38
C ILE A 581 -17.71 -27.89 22.61
N HIS A 582 -18.66 -26.96 22.52
CA HIS A 582 -20.07 -27.29 22.67
C HIS A 582 -20.62 -27.98 21.41
N LYS A 583 -21.36 -29.09 21.53
CA LYS A 583 -21.84 -29.88 20.35
C LYS A 583 -22.74 -29.09 19.40
N LYS A 584 -23.41 -28.03 19.87
CA LYS A 584 -24.23 -27.13 19.04
C LYS A 584 -23.52 -25.83 18.65
N GLN A 585 -22.34 -25.55 19.22
CA GLN A 585 -21.51 -24.38 18.89
C GLN A 585 -20.11 -24.89 18.55
N THR A 586 -20.03 -25.70 17.49
CA THR A 586 -18.82 -26.45 17.10
C THR A 586 -17.67 -25.57 16.66
N ASN A 587 -17.83 -24.24 16.63
CA ASN A 587 -16.82 -23.24 16.28
C ASN A 587 -16.40 -22.38 17.49
N ARG A 588 -16.86 -22.70 18.71
CA ARG A 588 -16.46 -22.02 19.95
C ARG A 588 -15.69 -22.97 20.85
N LEU A 589 -14.46 -22.58 21.17
CA LEU A 589 -13.61 -23.24 22.15
C LEU A 589 -13.69 -22.49 23.47
N PHE A 590 -13.99 -23.21 24.55
CA PHE A 590 -13.96 -22.67 25.90
C PHE A 590 -12.73 -23.22 26.62
N PHE A 591 -11.92 -22.38 27.23
CA PHE A 591 -10.75 -22.85 27.96
C PHE A 591 -11.07 -22.95 29.46
N PHE A 592 -10.61 -24.02 30.08
CA PHE A 592 -10.66 -24.18 31.54
C PHE A 592 -9.28 -23.83 32.12
N GLY A 593 -9.15 -22.72 32.85
CA GLY A 593 -7.89 -22.34 33.51
C GLY A 593 -7.44 -20.88 33.30
N ALA A 594 -6.12 -20.65 33.35
CA ALA A 594 -5.47 -19.32 33.38
C ALA A 594 -5.43 -18.56 32.04
N PHE A 595 -5.87 -19.19 30.95
CA PHE A 595 -5.99 -18.59 29.63
C PHE A 595 -7.47 -18.32 29.32
N GLN A 596 -7.83 -17.05 29.10
CA GLN A 596 -9.17 -16.62 28.75
C GLN A 596 -9.16 -15.98 27.36
N PRO A 597 -9.38 -16.77 26.29
CA PRO A 597 -9.54 -16.20 24.97
C PRO A 597 -10.79 -15.34 24.92
N THR A 598 -10.63 -14.18 24.31
CA THR A 598 -11.68 -13.19 24.12
C THR A 598 -12.29 -13.32 22.73
N LEU A 599 -11.59 -13.91 21.76
CA LEU A 599 -12.04 -13.95 20.36
C LEU A 599 -11.45 -15.12 19.57
N PHE A 600 -12.22 -15.64 18.62
CA PHE A 600 -11.88 -16.81 17.81
C PHE A 600 -12.22 -16.59 16.34
N TYR A 601 -11.31 -17.00 15.46
CA TYR A 601 -11.55 -17.24 14.04
C TYR A 601 -11.02 -18.63 13.68
N HIS A 602 -11.84 -19.46 13.06
CA HIS A 602 -11.43 -20.82 12.73
C HIS A 602 -12.13 -21.30 11.47
N THR A 603 -11.35 -21.96 10.62
CA THR A 603 -11.75 -22.55 9.35
C THR A 603 -11.08 -23.91 9.15
N HIS A 604 -11.41 -24.62 8.06
CA HIS A 604 -10.80 -25.91 7.73
C HIS A 604 -9.26 -25.84 7.63
N GLU A 605 -8.69 -24.69 7.30
CA GLU A 605 -7.24 -24.51 7.20
C GLU A 605 -6.68 -23.72 8.38
N THR A 606 -7.32 -22.61 8.75
CA THR A 606 -6.72 -21.66 9.67
C THR A 606 -7.37 -21.73 11.05
N GLY A 607 -6.56 -21.72 12.10
CA GLY A 607 -6.98 -21.52 13.48
C GLY A 607 -6.36 -20.27 14.07
N ILE A 608 -7.18 -19.29 14.47
CA ILE A 608 -6.72 -18.03 15.06
C ILE A 608 -7.52 -17.71 16.32
N VAL A 609 -6.82 -17.29 17.36
CA VAL A 609 -7.40 -16.90 18.63
C VAL A 609 -6.77 -15.60 19.12
N SER A 610 -7.56 -14.73 19.74
CA SER A 610 -7.09 -13.60 20.53
C SER A 610 -7.59 -13.73 21.97
N GLY A 611 -6.78 -13.32 22.93
CA GLY A 611 -7.09 -13.58 24.34
C GLY A 611 -6.26 -12.82 25.36
N LEU A 612 -6.82 -12.70 26.56
CA LEU A 612 -6.09 -12.32 27.76
C LEU A 612 -5.62 -13.60 28.48
N GLY A 613 -4.31 -13.76 28.64
CA GLY A 613 -3.76 -14.78 29.54
C GLY A 613 -3.11 -14.10 30.74
N VAL A 614 -3.31 -14.64 31.94
CA VAL A 614 -2.59 -14.19 33.13
C VAL A 614 -1.45 -15.19 33.34
N PHE A 615 -0.24 -14.88 32.85
CA PHE A 615 0.94 -15.70 33.15
C PHE A 615 2.09 -14.84 33.71
N GLY A 616 2.57 -15.23 34.89
CA GLY A 616 3.86 -14.84 35.46
C GLY A 616 4.99 -15.79 35.05
N ILE A 617 4.92 -16.34 33.83
CA ILE A 617 5.97 -17.18 33.24
C ILE A 617 6.65 -16.34 32.16
N SER A 618 7.98 -16.24 32.22
CA SER A 618 8.82 -15.67 31.17
C SER A 618 8.58 -16.42 29.85
N LEU A 619 7.74 -15.87 28.99
CA LEU A 619 7.54 -16.39 27.63
C LEU A 619 8.84 -16.18 26.83
N PRO A 620 9.37 -17.21 26.14
CA PRO A 620 10.38 -16.96 25.13
C PRO A 620 9.77 -16.12 24.00
N SER A 621 10.55 -15.19 23.46
CA SER A 621 10.22 -14.36 22.31
C SER A 621 9.70 -15.21 21.15
N SER A 622 8.54 -14.83 20.60
CA SER A 622 7.90 -15.27 19.33
C SER A 622 8.53 -16.48 18.60
N ILE A 623 7.76 -17.56 18.38
CA ILE A 623 8.12 -18.57 17.37
C ILE A 623 7.92 -17.93 15.99
N ILE A 624 8.97 -17.32 15.46
CA ILE A 624 9.07 -16.90 14.05
C ILE A 624 9.68 -18.09 13.31
N VAL A 625 9.06 -18.54 12.21
CA VAL A 625 9.69 -19.52 11.31
C VAL A 625 10.98 -18.89 10.84
N LYS A 626 12.11 -19.39 11.34
CA LYS A 626 13.41 -18.79 11.11
C LYS A 626 13.69 -18.82 9.61
N LYS A 627 14.24 -17.72 9.10
CA LYS A 627 14.71 -17.66 7.72
C LYS A 627 15.77 -18.75 7.50
N PRO A 628 15.77 -19.40 6.33
CA PRO A 628 16.76 -20.42 6.03
C PRO A 628 18.17 -19.81 6.03
N THR A 629 19.15 -20.53 6.55
CA THR A 629 20.55 -20.15 6.47
C THR A 629 21.11 -20.68 5.15
N LEU A 630 21.46 -19.75 4.26
CA LEU A 630 22.08 -20.03 2.98
C LEU A 630 23.61 -19.98 3.14
N THR A 631 24.27 -21.08 2.78
CA THR A 631 25.73 -21.19 2.78
C THR A 631 26.21 -21.44 1.35
N VAL A 632 27.08 -20.55 0.85
CA VAL A 632 27.74 -20.70 -0.45
C VAL A 632 29.15 -21.22 -0.20
N LEU A 633 29.41 -22.44 -0.66
CA LEU A 633 30.76 -23.00 -0.65
C LEU A 633 31.32 -22.96 -2.07
N PRO A 634 32.53 -22.42 -2.28
CA PRO A 634 33.21 -22.57 -3.56
C PRO A 634 33.38 -24.06 -3.84
N TYR A 635 32.86 -24.51 -4.97
CA TYR A 635 33.01 -25.89 -5.41
C TYR A 635 33.91 -25.89 -6.63
N LEU A 636 35.13 -26.42 -6.47
CA LEU A 636 36.12 -26.73 -7.52
C LEU A 636 35.86 -26.07 -8.89
N ASN A 637 36.70 -25.09 -9.24
CA ASN A 637 36.79 -24.50 -10.59
C ASN A 637 35.49 -23.85 -11.10
N SER A 638 35.16 -22.67 -10.55
CA SER A 638 34.12 -21.75 -11.09
C SER A 638 32.67 -22.28 -11.06
N MET A 639 32.39 -23.24 -10.17
CA MET A 639 31.03 -23.60 -9.73
C MET A 639 30.85 -23.27 -8.25
N ALA A 640 29.61 -23.10 -7.80
CA ALA A 640 29.29 -22.95 -6.39
C ALA A 640 28.32 -24.05 -5.94
N ILE A 641 28.57 -24.61 -4.75
CA ILE A 641 27.58 -25.42 -4.05
C ILE A 641 26.81 -24.53 -3.09
N PHE A 642 25.48 -24.58 -3.20
CA PHE A 642 24.57 -23.93 -2.28
C PHE A 642 23.97 -24.95 -1.32
N SER A 643 24.30 -24.80 -0.04
CA SER A 643 23.71 -25.53 1.07
C SER A 643 22.71 -24.65 1.81
N ILE A 644 21.51 -25.17 2.07
CA ILE A 644 20.44 -24.44 2.75
C ILE A 644 20.01 -25.24 3.97
N THR A 645 19.93 -24.59 5.14
CA THR A 645 19.51 -25.22 6.40
C THR A 645 18.47 -24.35 7.09
N CYS A 646 17.68 -24.92 8.01
CA CYS A 646 16.78 -24.15 8.86
C CYS A 646 16.79 -24.71 10.28
N ASP A 647 16.91 -23.81 11.26
CA ASP A 647 16.89 -24.14 12.68
C ASP A 647 15.47 -24.36 13.24
N THR A 648 14.44 -24.19 12.40
CA THR A 648 13.04 -24.41 12.81
C THR A 648 12.69 -25.87 12.60
N GLU A 649 12.38 -26.59 13.68
CA GLU A 649 11.97 -28.00 13.60
C GLU A 649 10.66 -28.16 12.82
N GLY A 650 10.58 -29.18 11.96
CA GLY A 650 9.40 -29.47 11.14
C GLY A 650 9.22 -28.59 9.89
N ALA A 651 10.20 -27.74 9.57
CA ALA A 651 10.09 -26.77 8.49
C ALA A 651 10.57 -27.30 7.12
N VAL A 652 9.80 -27.00 6.06
CA VAL A 652 10.07 -27.37 4.66
C VAL A 652 10.67 -26.17 3.93
N ILE A 653 11.80 -26.38 3.26
CA ILE A 653 12.53 -25.32 2.55
C ILE A 653 12.19 -25.39 1.06
N HIS A 654 11.72 -24.27 0.48
CA HIS A 654 11.48 -24.13 -0.95
C HIS A 654 12.43 -23.10 -1.57
N TYR A 655 12.74 -23.26 -2.86
CA TYR A 655 13.69 -22.39 -3.54
C TYR A 655 13.34 -22.12 -5.01
N THR A 656 13.95 -21.07 -5.56
CA THR A 656 13.93 -20.69 -6.98
C THR A 656 15.34 -20.28 -7.41
N THR A 657 15.68 -20.46 -8.69
CA THR A 657 17.01 -20.14 -9.24
C THR A 657 16.96 -19.06 -10.34
N ASP A 658 15.76 -18.57 -10.67
CA ASP A 658 15.51 -17.52 -11.67
C ASP A 658 15.26 -16.14 -11.01
N GLY A 659 15.40 -16.04 -9.69
CA GLY A 659 15.11 -14.84 -8.91
C GLY A 659 13.63 -14.59 -8.59
N SER A 660 12.71 -15.46 -9.02
CA SER A 660 11.29 -15.40 -8.66
C SER A 660 11.07 -15.72 -7.17
N GLU A 661 9.96 -15.28 -6.59
CA GLU A 661 9.68 -15.51 -5.16
C GLU A 661 9.29 -16.99 -4.89
N PRO A 662 9.96 -17.70 -3.96
CA PRO A 662 9.58 -19.07 -3.64
C PRO A 662 8.20 -19.17 -2.99
N THR A 663 7.41 -20.13 -3.43
CA THR A 663 6.07 -20.48 -2.90
C THR A 663 6.05 -21.94 -2.44
N GLU A 664 4.98 -22.37 -1.79
CA GLU A 664 4.75 -23.79 -1.43
C GLU A 664 4.72 -24.74 -2.65
N ASN A 665 4.47 -24.20 -3.85
CA ASN A 665 4.52 -24.96 -5.11
C ASN A 665 5.91 -24.97 -5.76
N SER A 666 6.86 -24.18 -5.24
CA SER A 666 8.24 -24.17 -5.73
C SER A 666 8.95 -25.47 -5.35
N PRO A 667 10.03 -25.86 -6.06
CA PRO A 667 10.78 -27.06 -5.74
C PRO A 667 11.25 -27.11 -4.27
N ILE A 668 11.07 -28.28 -3.64
CA ILE A 668 11.53 -28.53 -2.27
C ILE A 668 13.03 -28.78 -2.27
N TYR A 669 13.74 -28.07 -1.39
CA TYR A 669 15.16 -28.28 -1.17
C TYR A 669 15.39 -29.55 -0.32
N THR A 670 15.94 -30.58 -0.95
CA THR A 670 16.24 -31.88 -0.31
C THR A 670 17.72 -32.24 -0.35
N LYS A 671 18.53 -31.58 -1.19
CA LYS A 671 19.97 -31.80 -1.36
C LYS A 671 20.67 -30.53 -1.89
N PRO A 672 22.00 -30.38 -1.67
CA PRO A 672 22.76 -29.24 -2.18
C PRO A 672 22.62 -29.03 -3.69
N LEU A 673 22.57 -27.74 -4.09
CA LEU A 673 22.43 -27.32 -5.48
C LEU A 673 23.79 -26.96 -6.08
N LEU A 674 24.03 -27.40 -7.31
CA LEU A 674 25.22 -27.07 -8.08
C LEU A 674 24.87 -25.96 -9.08
N LEU A 675 25.57 -24.82 -9.04
CA LEU A 675 25.31 -23.70 -9.94
C LEU A 675 26.48 -23.48 -10.91
N PRO A 676 26.28 -23.69 -12.22
CA PRO A 676 27.35 -23.55 -13.20
C PRO A 676 27.57 -22.11 -13.71
N ARG A 677 26.69 -21.15 -13.40
CA ARG A 677 26.75 -19.76 -13.90
C ARG A 677 25.97 -18.78 -13.02
N ASP A 678 25.94 -17.49 -13.39
CA ASP A 678 25.17 -16.43 -12.73
C ASP A 678 23.77 -16.90 -12.35
N THR A 679 23.47 -16.93 -11.07
CA THR A 679 22.19 -17.42 -10.55
C THR A 679 21.77 -16.58 -9.36
N VAL A 680 20.53 -16.08 -9.41
CA VAL A 680 19.87 -15.50 -8.24
C VAL A 680 19.05 -16.60 -7.60
N ILE A 681 19.52 -17.11 -6.47
CA ILE A 681 18.76 -18.05 -5.65
C ILE A 681 17.94 -17.30 -4.64
N LYS A 682 16.65 -17.60 -4.56
CA LYS A 682 15.82 -17.23 -3.42
C LYS A 682 15.35 -18.48 -2.70
N THR A 683 15.34 -18.42 -1.38
CA THR A 683 14.95 -19.53 -0.50
C THR A 683 14.01 -19.05 0.58
N LYS A 684 13.03 -19.88 0.92
CA LYS A 684 12.02 -19.55 1.93
C LYS A 684 11.57 -20.82 2.65
N THR A 685 11.33 -20.71 3.94
CA THR A 685 10.91 -21.85 4.76
C THR A 685 9.42 -21.74 5.08
N PHE A 686 8.74 -22.89 5.03
CA PHE A 686 7.31 -23.04 5.27
C PHE A 686 7.10 -24.12 6.34
N ILE A 687 6.14 -23.91 7.22
CA ILE A 687 5.56 -24.95 8.08
C ILE A 687 4.06 -24.89 7.79
N ASP A 688 3.44 -26.05 7.67
CA ASP A 688 1.99 -26.14 7.48
C ASP A 688 1.27 -25.26 8.53
N ASP A 689 0.34 -24.44 8.07
CA ASP A 689 -0.48 -23.55 8.88
C ASP A 689 0.26 -22.42 9.63
N LEU A 690 1.54 -22.15 9.32
CA LEU A 690 2.31 -21.01 9.85
C LEU A 690 2.71 -19.99 8.76
N PRO A 691 2.84 -18.69 9.09
CA PRO A 691 3.42 -17.72 8.17
C PRO A 691 4.83 -18.13 7.73
N ALA A 692 5.09 -18.08 6.42
CA ALA A 692 6.39 -18.39 5.86
C ALA A 692 7.48 -17.46 6.42
N SER A 693 8.73 -17.95 6.45
CA SER A 693 9.88 -17.14 6.88
C SER A 693 10.11 -15.94 5.96
N GLU A 694 10.97 -15.00 6.38
CA GLU A 694 11.57 -14.07 5.42
C GLU A 694 12.33 -14.81 4.32
N THR A 695 12.38 -14.22 3.13
CA THR A 695 13.08 -14.77 1.97
C THR A 695 14.56 -14.43 2.05
N VAL A 696 15.41 -15.44 1.87
CA VAL A 696 16.86 -15.26 1.77
C VAL A 696 17.27 -15.32 0.32
N THR A 697 17.90 -14.25 -0.15
CA THR A 697 18.43 -14.13 -1.51
C THR A 697 19.94 -14.31 -1.49
N GLY A 698 20.45 -15.20 -2.33
CA GLY A 698 21.87 -15.36 -2.62
C GLY A 698 22.12 -15.15 -4.11
N THR A 699 23.20 -14.46 -4.46
CA THR A 699 23.62 -14.28 -5.85
C THR A 699 24.95 -14.98 -6.07
N TYR A 700 25.01 -15.80 -7.11
CA TYR A 700 26.26 -16.29 -7.68
C TYR A 700 26.48 -15.54 -9.00
N ASN A 701 27.68 -14.99 -9.23
CA ASN A 701 28.05 -14.32 -10.48
C ASN A 701 29.26 -15.07 -11.07
N TRP A 702 29.15 -15.50 -12.31
CA TRP A 702 30.16 -16.23 -13.08
C TRP A 702 30.91 -15.27 -13.99
N ALA A 703 32.24 -15.29 -13.92
CA ALA A 703 33.10 -14.29 -14.55
C ALA A 703 33.45 -14.60 -16.03
N GLY A 704 32.50 -15.12 -16.81
CA GLY A 704 32.71 -15.76 -18.13
C GLY A 704 33.57 -15.01 -19.16
N VAL A 705 34.84 -15.37 -19.28
CA VAL A 705 35.71 -15.10 -20.44
C VAL A 705 36.54 -16.36 -20.71
N CYS A 706 36.43 -16.93 -21.91
CA CYS A 706 37.39 -17.92 -22.44
C CYS A 706 38.23 -17.23 -23.51
N GLU A 707 39.51 -17.00 -23.23
CA GLU A 707 40.50 -16.58 -24.23
C GLU A 707 41.41 -17.77 -24.49
N GLU A 708 41.60 -18.14 -25.76
CA GLU A 708 42.56 -19.17 -26.16
C GLU A 708 43.95 -18.74 -25.67
N GLY A 709 44.61 -19.58 -24.86
CA GLY A 709 45.95 -19.29 -24.36
C GLY A 709 47.00 -19.29 -25.48
N GLU A 710 48.08 -18.51 -25.32
CA GLU A 710 49.26 -18.68 -26.18
C GLU A 710 49.81 -20.11 -26.03
N ILE A 711 50.05 -20.81 -27.15
CA ILE A 711 50.40 -22.24 -27.19
C ILE A 711 51.43 -22.61 -26.09
N GLY A 712 50.97 -23.37 -25.08
CA GLY A 712 51.80 -23.88 -23.99
C GLY A 712 52.59 -25.14 -24.36
N GLU A 713 53.41 -25.61 -23.43
CA GLU A 713 54.14 -26.87 -23.55
C GLU A 713 53.18 -28.08 -23.54
N LEU A 714 52.03 -27.96 -22.89
CA LEU A 714 50.90 -28.88 -23.00
C LEU A 714 49.63 -28.06 -23.31
N ASP A 715 49.02 -28.32 -24.45
CA ASP A 715 47.96 -27.46 -24.98
C ASP A 715 46.78 -28.31 -25.47
N ILE A 716 45.56 -27.90 -25.13
CA ILE A 716 44.34 -28.38 -25.76
C ILE A 716 43.89 -27.30 -26.72
N GLU A 717 43.98 -27.56 -28.02
CA GLU A 717 43.64 -26.52 -29.00
C GLU A 717 42.12 -26.32 -29.03
N GLY A 718 41.71 -25.07 -29.10
CA GLY A 718 40.32 -24.70 -29.33
C GLY A 718 39.80 -25.23 -30.66
N SER A 719 38.47 -25.35 -30.74
CA SER A 719 37.77 -25.81 -31.94
C SER A 719 36.48 -25.01 -32.14
N LYS A 720 35.85 -25.15 -33.30
CA LYS A 720 34.56 -24.51 -33.58
C LYS A 720 33.60 -25.50 -34.22
N GLY A 721 32.29 -25.27 -34.08
CA GLY A 721 31.27 -26.12 -34.71
C GLY A 721 29.85 -25.61 -34.52
N ILE A 722 28.91 -26.22 -35.24
CA ILE A 722 27.46 -26.04 -35.13
C ILE A 722 26.81 -27.32 -34.60
N ILE A 723 25.54 -27.25 -34.13
CA ILE A 723 24.80 -28.43 -33.66
C ILE A 723 24.83 -29.54 -34.71
N GLY A 724 25.19 -30.75 -34.28
CA GLY A 724 25.30 -31.94 -35.12
C GLY A 724 26.71 -32.22 -35.65
N ASP A 725 27.62 -31.25 -35.60
CA ASP A 725 29.00 -31.46 -36.04
C ASP A 725 29.71 -32.48 -35.14
N LYS A 726 30.57 -33.30 -35.76
CA LYS A 726 31.53 -34.14 -35.04
C LYS A 726 32.89 -33.45 -35.10
N VAL A 727 33.28 -32.81 -34.00
CA VAL A 727 34.51 -32.04 -33.88
C VAL A 727 35.62 -32.87 -33.24
N LYS A 728 36.83 -32.72 -33.77
CA LYS A 728 38.04 -33.37 -33.25
C LYS A 728 38.93 -32.31 -32.61
N ILE A 729 39.17 -32.45 -31.31
CA ILE A 729 39.90 -31.47 -30.51
C ILE A 729 41.26 -32.08 -30.13
N PRO A 730 42.39 -31.57 -30.66
CA PRO A 730 43.69 -32.13 -30.36
C PRO A 730 44.20 -31.69 -28.99
N VAL A 731 44.85 -32.63 -28.30
CA VAL A 731 45.74 -32.35 -27.17
C VAL A 731 47.16 -32.59 -27.63
N LYS A 732 47.99 -31.55 -27.62
CA LYS A 732 49.37 -31.58 -28.11
C LYS A 732 50.37 -31.24 -27.01
N VAL A 733 51.61 -31.64 -27.22
CA VAL A 733 52.72 -31.34 -26.33
C VAL A 733 53.92 -30.84 -27.13
N GLN A 734 54.60 -29.83 -26.58
CA GLN A 734 55.87 -29.31 -27.05
C GLN A 734 56.91 -29.50 -25.93
N VAL A 735 57.69 -30.57 -26.03
CA VAL A 735 58.70 -30.92 -25.02
C VAL A 735 60.10 -30.58 -25.53
N ALA A 736 60.76 -29.60 -24.92
CA ALA A 736 62.15 -29.25 -25.20
C ALA A 736 63.13 -30.25 -24.54
N GLY A 737 63.05 -31.53 -24.90
CA GLY A 737 63.96 -32.59 -24.43
C GLY A 737 63.51 -33.37 -23.19
N LYS A 738 62.26 -33.21 -22.73
CA LYS A 738 61.66 -34.05 -21.68
C LYS A 738 61.01 -35.28 -22.32
N LYS A 739 61.51 -36.48 -21.99
CA LYS A 739 60.97 -37.74 -22.50
C LYS A 739 59.76 -38.21 -21.66
N ILE A 740 58.63 -38.46 -22.31
CA ILE A 740 57.35 -38.86 -21.72
C ILE A 740 57.21 -40.38 -21.84
N PHE A 741 57.22 -41.10 -20.71
CA PHE A 741 56.93 -42.54 -20.63
C PHE A 741 55.52 -42.81 -20.12
N SER A 742 54.99 -41.91 -19.30
CA SER A 742 53.68 -41.98 -18.67
C SER A 742 52.99 -40.63 -18.70
N LEU A 743 51.68 -40.62 -18.91
CA LEU A 743 50.87 -39.41 -18.92
C LEU A 743 49.55 -39.63 -18.21
N GLY A 744 49.09 -38.59 -17.52
CA GLY A 744 47.77 -38.49 -16.95
C GLY A 744 47.27 -37.05 -17.04
N PHE A 745 46.08 -36.82 -17.58
CA PHE A 745 45.44 -35.51 -17.56
C PHE A 745 43.93 -35.65 -17.65
N GLU A 746 43.23 -34.60 -17.23
CA GLU A 746 41.78 -34.51 -17.28
C GLU A 746 41.37 -33.35 -18.18
N VAL A 747 40.33 -33.54 -18.99
CA VAL A 747 39.69 -32.45 -19.72
C VAL A 747 38.29 -32.21 -19.17
N VAL A 748 38.03 -30.96 -18.80
CA VAL A 748 36.72 -30.48 -18.32
C VAL A 748 36.09 -29.60 -19.40
N TYR A 749 34.83 -29.87 -19.74
CA TYR A 749 34.08 -29.18 -20.79
C TYR A 749 32.60 -29.03 -20.41
N ASP A 750 31.83 -28.20 -21.13
CA ASP A 750 30.38 -28.03 -20.89
C ASP A 750 29.55 -29.13 -21.58
N PRO A 751 28.88 -30.03 -20.83
CA PRO A 751 28.09 -31.12 -21.40
C PRO A 751 26.77 -30.68 -22.04
N SER A 752 26.36 -29.42 -21.86
CA SER A 752 25.22 -28.84 -22.58
C SER A 752 25.58 -28.36 -24.00
N VAL A 753 26.88 -28.29 -24.31
CA VAL A 753 27.42 -27.79 -25.58
C VAL A 753 28.09 -28.91 -26.38
N LEU A 754 28.93 -29.72 -25.71
CA LEU A 754 29.64 -30.84 -26.32
C LEU A 754 29.24 -32.15 -25.66
N ASN A 755 29.10 -33.21 -26.45
CA ASN A 755 28.94 -34.58 -25.99
C ASN A 755 30.16 -35.40 -26.41
N TYR A 756 30.84 -36.04 -25.47
CA TYR A 756 32.05 -36.82 -25.79
C TYR A 756 31.66 -38.15 -26.44
N ILE A 757 32.22 -38.43 -27.62
CA ILE A 757 31.86 -39.60 -28.44
C ILE A 757 33.03 -40.56 -28.71
N GLY A 758 34.26 -40.22 -28.31
CA GLY A 758 35.42 -41.12 -28.40
C GLY A 758 36.74 -40.39 -28.57
N TYR A 759 37.81 -41.12 -28.86
CA TYR A 759 39.14 -40.55 -29.08
C TYR A 759 39.93 -41.30 -30.16
N GLU A 760 40.95 -40.63 -30.70
CA GLU A 760 41.98 -41.23 -31.54
C GLU A 760 43.35 -40.97 -30.90
N ARG A 761 44.26 -41.95 -31.00
CA ARG A 761 45.63 -41.77 -30.50
C ARG A 761 46.37 -40.77 -31.39
N GLY A 762 47.12 -39.86 -30.77
CA GLY A 762 48.00 -38.96 -31.50
C GLY A 762 49.26 -39.68 -32.00
N ASN A 763 50.05 -39.00 -32.84
CA ASN A 763 51.28 -39.58 -33.40
C ASN A 763 52.32 -39.93 -32.32
N LEU A 764 52.32 -39.24 -31.18
CA LEU A 764 53.25 -39.51 -30.08
C LEU A 764 52.83 -40.71 -29.22
N THR A 765 51.55 -41.06 -29.24
CA THR A 765 50.97 -42.13 -28.39
C THR A 765 50.50 -43.33 -29.19
N ALA A 766 50.69 -43.33 -30.51
CA ALA A 766 50.36 -44.44 -31.39
C ALA A 766 50.97 -45.77 -30.92
N ASP A 767 52.24 -45.73 -30.51
CA ASP A 767 53.02 -46.90 -30.06
C ASP A 767 53.04 -47.08 -28.53
N PHE A 768 52.16 -46.40 -27.78
CA PHE A 768 52.09 -46.59 -26.33
C PHE A 768 51.51 -47.97 -25.99
N ASP A 769 52.15 -48.62 -25.01
CA ASP A 769 51.74 -49.94 -24.50
C ASP A 769 50.31 -49.88 -23.94
N MET A 770 49.94 -48.74 -23.34
CA MET A 770 48.58 -48.44 -22.87
C MET A 770 48.24 -46.97 -23.16
N PHE A 771 47.03 -46.70 -23.66
CA PHE A 771 46.48 -45.36 -23.76
C PHE A 771 44.96 -45.46 -23.77
N GLU A 772 44.30 -44.75 -22.86
CA GLU A 772 42.85 -44.81 -22.66
C GLU A 772 42.28 -43.44 -22.25
N VAL A 773 41.07 -43.14 -22.71
CA VAL A 773 40.32 -41.92 -22.37
C VAL A 773 38.93 -42.33 -21.90
N ASN A 774 38.67 -42.11 -20.61
CA ASN A 774 37.46 -42.57 -19.94
C ASN A 774 36.60 -41.39 -19.46
N PRO A 775 35.33 -41.27 -19.88
CA PRO A 775 34.41 -40.29 -19.32
C PRO A 775 34.03 -40.66 -17.88
N VAL A 776 34.22 -39.74 -16.94
CA VAL A 776 33.90 -39.99 -15.52
C VAL A 776 32.45 -39.65 -15.23
N ASN A 777 32.00 -38.52 -15.76
CA ASN A 777 30.62 -38.03 -15.76
C ASN A 777 30.47 -36.97 -16.87
N PRO A 778 29.23 -36.56 -17.24
CA PRO A 778 29.04 -35.53 -18.26
C PRO A 778 29.86 -34.26 -17.94
N GLY A 779 30.70 -33.84 -18.89
CA GLY A 779 31.56 -32.66 -18.76
C GLY A 779 32.98 -32.96 -18.26
N ARG A 780 33.35 -34.23 -18.04
CA ARG A 780 34.67 -34.61 -17.52
C ARG A 780 35.18 -35.93 -18.11
N ILE A 781 36.37 -35.87 -18.72
CA ILE A 781 37.08 -37.03 -19.28
C ILE A 781 38.48 -37.14 -18.67
N LEU A 782 38.89 -38.36 -18.35
CA LEU A 782 40.19 -38.69 -17.78
C LEU A 782 41.01 -39.48 -18.79
N THR A 783 42.21 -38.98 -19.11
CA THR A 783 43.15 -39.59 -20.06
C THR A 783 44.35 -40.14 -19.30
N GLY A 784 44.74 -41.37 -19.62
CA GLY A 784 45.94 -42.01 -19.09
C GLY A 784 46.69 -42.81 -20.16
N GLY A 785 48.02 -42.84 -20.08
CA GLY A 785 48.83 -43.63 -21.00
C GLY A 785 50.22 -43.97 -20.48
N PHE A 786 50.79 -45.06 -20.98
CA PHE A 786 52.12 -45.56 -20.61
C PHE A 786 52.82 -46.23 -21.79
N SER A 787 54.15 -46.08 -21.89
CA SER A 787 55.04 -46.76 -22.83
C SER A 787 56.41 -47.00 -22.23
N ASN A 788 56.97 -48.19 -22.46
CA ASN A 788 58.36 -48.51 -22.11
C ASN A 788 59.39 -47.87 -23.06
N LYS A 789 58.98 -47.36 -24.22
CA LYS A 789 59.87 -46.70 -25.19
C LYS A 789 59.98 -45.19 -24.93
N GLY A 790 58.87 -44.59 -24.50
CA GLY A 790 58.70 -43.15 -24.28
C GLY A 790 58.89 -42.30 -25.55
N THR A 791 58.49 -41.03 -25.49
CA THR A 791 58.60 -40.07 -26.60
C THR A 791 59.12 -38.71 -26.12
N ASP A 792 60.03 -38.10 -26.86
CA ASP A 792 60.61 -36.78 -26.60
C ASP A 792 60.40 -35.81 -27.80
N ALA A 793 59.51 -36.19 -28.73
CA ALA A 793 59.16 -35.39 -29.90
C ALA A 793 57.94 -34.49 -29.63
N ASN A 794 57.87 -33.37 -30.34
CA ASN A 794 56.70 -32.50 -30.37
C ASN A 794 55.61 -33.11 -31.25
N GLY A 795 54.34 -32.99 -30.83
CA GLY A 795 53.23 -33.57 -31.57
C GLY A 795 51.98 -33.78 -30.72
N TYR A 796 51.09 -34.62 -31.23
CA TYR A 796 49.77 -34.87 -30.66
C TYR A 796 49.79 -36.06 -29.70
N LEU A 797 49.22 -35.86 -28.51
CA LEU A 797 48.97 -36.91 -27.53
C LEU A 797 47.65 -37.63 -27.82
N ALA A 798 46.60 -36.89 -28.18
CA ALA A 798 45.28 -37.45 -28.49
C ALA A 798 44.46 -36.50 -29.35
N TRP A 799 43.49 -37.06 -30.06
CA TRP A 799 42.35 -36.33 -30.63
C TRP A 799 41.09 -36.74 -29.88
N LEU A 800 40.43 -35.77 -29.24
CA LEU A 800 39.22 -35.98 -28.48
C LEU A 800 38.03 -35.65 -29.38
N ASN A 801 37.15 -36.63 -29.59
CA ASN A 801 36.02 -36.50 -30.50
C ASN A 801 34.76 -36.13 -29.70
N PHE A 802 34.12 -35.05 -30.13
CA PHE A 802 32.86 -34.58 -29.56
C PHE A 802 31.80 -34.43 -30.64
N GLU A 803 30.55 -34.67 -30.27
CA GLU A 803 29.36 -34.22 -31.02
C GLU A 803 28.89 -32.89 -30.41
N VAL A 804 28.65 -31.88 -31.25
CA VAL A 804 28.13 -30.59 -30.80
C VAL A 804 26.62 -30.70 -30.59
N VAL A 805 26.17 -30.53 -29.36
CA VAL A 805 24.76 -30.74 -28.96
C VAL A 805 24.03 -29.47 -28.56
N GLY A 806 24.75 -28.35 -28.39
CA GLY A 806 24.15 -27.06 -28.05
C GLY A 806 25.18 -25.93 -28.06
N GLY A 807 24.70 -24.70 -27.88
CA GLY A 807 25.54 -23.50 -27.82
C GLY A 807 24.75 -22.25 -28.21
N ARG A 808 25.25 -21.08 -27.79
CA ARG A 808 24.72 -19.76 -28.22
C ARG A 808 25.59 -19.21 -29.34
N GLU A 809 24.95 -18.61 -30.32
CA GLU A 809 25.61 -18.09 -31.54
C GLU A 809 26.76 -17.13 -31.19
N ASN A 810 27.95 -17.43 -31.70
CA ASN A 810 29.19 -16.66 -31.50
C ASN A 810 29.71 -16.60 -30.06
N GLU A 811 29.32 -17.53 -29.18
CA GLU A 811 29.91 -17.69 -27.84
C GLU A 811 30.98 -18.80 -27.80
N CYS A 812 31.98 -18.64 -26.92
CA CYS A 812 33.04 -19.62 -26.69
C CYS A 812 32.98 -20.22 -25.28
N TYR A 813 33.22 -21.53 -25.20
CA TYR A 813 33.11 -22.36 -24.00
C TYR A 813 34.49 -22.96 -23.65
N PRO A 814 34.91 -22.93 -22.37
CA PRO A 814 36.25 -23.39 -22.00
C PRO A 814 36.42 -24.92 -22.07
N LEU A 815 37.62 -25.32 -22.50
CA LEU A 815 38.16 -26.67 -22.50
C LEU A 815 39.39 -26.67 -21.58
N LEU A 816 39.21 -27.18 -20.36
CA LEU A 816 40.22 -27.03 -19.30
C LEU A 816 41.05 -28.29 -19.12
N LEU A 817 42.37 -28.17 -19.16
CA LEU A 817 43.31 -29.23 -18.79
C LEU A 817 43.56 -29.22 -17.27
N LYS A 818 43.01 -30.21 -16.57
CA LYS A 818 43.13 -30.37 -15.12
C LYS A 818 43.90 -31.65 -14.78
N ASN A 819 44.31 -31.76 -13.51
CA ASN A 819 44.94 -32.96 -12.94
C ASN A 819 46.04 -33.58 -13.83
N VAL A 820 46.93 -32.72 -14.34
CA VAL A 820 48.07 -33.13 -15.16
C VAL A 820 49.12 -33.77 -14.25
N ASN A 821 49.35 -35.06 -14.46
CA ASN A 821 50.17 -35.94 -13.61
C ASN A 821 51.27 -36.62 -14.44
N ASP A 822 52.10 -37.41 -13.76
CA ASP A 822 53.18 -38.21 -14.35
C ASP A 822 54.22 -37.33 -15.09
N ASP A 823 54.72 -37.77 -16.25
CA ASP A 823 55.77 -37.05 -16.98
C ASP A 823 55.26 -35.75 -17.62
N LEU A 824 53.95 -35.51 -17.63
CA LEU A 824 53.37 -34.21 -18.02
C LEU A 824 53.38 -33.19 -16.86
N SER A 825 53.60 -33.63 -15.62
CA SER A 825 53.63 -32.73 -14.47
C SER A 825 54.73 -31.67 -14.61
N GLY A 826 54.39 -30.42 -14.29
CA GLY A 826 55.29 -29.27 -14.36
C GLY A 826 55.45 -28.61 -15.73
N LEU A 827 54.81 -29.13 -16.79
CA LEU A 827 54.73 -28.43 -18.08
C LEU A 827 53.84 -27.19 -17.97
N TYR A 828 54.22 -26.11 -18.66
CA TYR A 828 53.34 -24.95 -18.80
C TYR A 828 52.13 -25.31 -19.66
N ARG A 829 50.96 -25.37 -19.03
CA ARG A 829 49.72 -25.76 -19.70
C ARG A 829 48.92 -24.56 -20.18
N THR A 830 48.26 -24.71 -21.31
CA THR A 830 47.25 -23.78 -21.79
C THR A 830 45.92 -24.47 -22.03
N ASP A 831 44.86 -23.81 -21.57
CA ASP A 831 43.48 -24.22 -21.77
C ASP A 831 43.00 -23.70 -23.14
N GLY A 832 42.03 -24.39 -23.75
CA GLY A 832 41.48 -24.05 -25.07
C GLY A 832 40.03 -23.61 -25.00
N CYS A 833 39.49 -23.13 -26.12
CA CYS A 833 38.08 -22.73 -26.23
C CYS A 833 37.34 -23.46 -27.37
N PHE A 834 36.16 -23.98 -27.09
CA PHE A 834 35.21 -24.39 -28.13
C PHE A 834 34.25 -23.25 -28.46
N CYS A 835 34.25 -22.74 -29.69
CA CYS A 835 33.34 -21.67 -30.11
C CYS A 835 32.19 -22.17 -30.97
N PHE A 836 30.96 -21.77 -30.61
CA PHE A 836 29.76 -22.16 -31.33
C PHE A 836 29.45 -21.20 -32.48
N ASN A 837 29.45 -21.72 -33.70
CA ASN A 837 29.24 -20.93 -34.93
C ASN A 837 27.75 -20.86 -35.34
N LYS A 838 27.42 -19.96 -36.28
CA LYS A 838 26.10 -19.89 -36.92
C LYS A 838 25.95 -20.99 -37.99
N ALA A 839 24.81 -21.68 -38.04
CA ALA A 839 24.50 -22.63 -39.12
C ALA A 839 24.14 -21.89 -40.42
N CYS A 840 24.89 -22.14 -41.50
CA CYS A 840 24.64 -21.53 -42.81
C CYS A 840 23.54 -22.32 -43.55
N ASN A 841 22.32 -21.80 -43.50
CA ASN A 841 21.10 -22.46 -43.99
C ASN A 841 20.74 -22.11 -45.46
N GLY A 842 21.59 -21.35 -46.15
CA GLY A 842 21.38 -20.92 -47.54
C GLY A 842 20.58 -19.62 -47.71
N ASP A 843 20.15 -18.97 -46.62
CA ASP A 843 19.59 -17.62 -46.60
C ASP A 843 20.74 -16.62 -46.34
N LEU A 844 21.22 -15.97 -47.40
CA LEU A 844 22.40 -15.10 -47.34
C LEU A 844 22.05 -13.63 -47.17
N ASN A 845 20.81 -13.25 -47.49
CA ASN A 845 20.35 -11.89 -47.30
C ASN A 845 19.64 -11.69 -45.93
N GLY A 846 19.38 -12.78 -45.20
CA GLY A 846 18.81 -12.80 -43.85
C GLY A 846 17.32 -12.48 -43.81
N ASP A 847 16.59 -12.67 -44.91
CA ASP A 847 15.17 -12.37 -45.01
C ASP A 847 14.26 -13.52 -44.52
N GLY A 848 14.86 -14.64 -44.12
CA GLY A 848 14.19 -15.82 -43.60
C GLY A 848 13.72 -16.79 -44.68
N ALA A 849 14.00 -16.53 -45.96
CA ALA A 849 13.61 -17.39 -47.07
C ALA A 849 14.80 -17.73 -47.99
N ILE A 850 14.90 -18.99 -48.42
CA ILE A 850 15.88 -19.39 -49.42
C ILE A 850 15.32 -19.06 -50.80
N THR A 851 15.87 -18.05 -51.47
CA THR A 851 15.35 -17.54 -52.75
C THR A 851 16.45 -17.42 -53.82
N PRO A 852 16.09 -17.15 -55.09
CA PRO A 852 17.07 -16.77 -56.11
C PRO A 852 17.92 -15.55 -55.73
N SER A 853 17.45 -14.70 -54.83
CA SER A 853 18.22 -13.54 -54.33
C SER A 853 19.43 -13.98 -53.51
N ASP A 854 19.33 -15.07 -52.77
CA ASP A 854 20.42 -15.66 -51.98
C ASP A 854 21.45 -16.35 -52.87
N ALA A 855 20.98 -17.07 -53.89
CA ALA A 855 21.84 -17.62 -54.94
C ALA A 855 22.62 -16.50 -55.66
N LEU A 856 21.95 -15.38 -55.93
CA LEU A 856 22.59 -14.19 -56.50
C LEU A 856 23.60 -13.54 -55.54
N ALA A 857 23.35 -13.56 -54.22
CA ALA A 857 24.29 -13.06 -53.23
C ALA A 857 25.58 -13.89 -53.19
N ALA A 858 25.48 -15.22 -53.17
CA ALA A 858 26.63 -16.12 -53.29
C ALA A 858 27.41 -15.87 -54.60
N PHE A 859 26.70 -15.76 -55.71
CA PHE A 859 27.32 -15.54 -57.02
C PHE A 859 28.00 -14.16 -57.14
N LYS A 860 27.41 -13.12 -56.54
CA LYS A 860 28.02 -11.77 -56.47
C LYS A 860 29.27 -11.77 -55.61
N CYS A 861 29.27 -12.51 -54.50
CA CYS A 861 30.46 -12.71 -53.67
C CYS A 861 31.58 -13.39 -54.47
N TYR A 862 31.29 -14.48 -55.19
CA TYR A 862 32.25 -15.12 -56.10
C TYR A 862 32.83 -14.14 -57.15
N LEU A 863 31.99 -13.30 -57.75
CA LEU A 863 32.43 -12.28 -58.72
C LEU A 863 33.16 -11.08 -58.08
N GLY A 864 33.32 -11.03 -56.75
CA GLY A 864 33.93 -9.91 -56.02
C GLY A 864 33.10 -8.62 -56.08
N SER A 865 31.81 -8.73 -56.39
CA SER A 865 30.91 -7.59 -56.67
C SER A 865 29.83 -7.38 -55.59
N GLY A 866 29.88 -8.14 -54.49
CA GLY A 866 28.96 -8.04 -53.35
C GLY A 866 29.61 -8.49 -52.03
N PRO A 867 28.95 -8.24 -50.88
CA PRO A 867 29.46 -8.62 -49.57
C PRO A 867 29.57 -10.15 -49.46
N CYS A 868 30.69 -10.61 -48.90
CA CYS A 868 30.95 -12.01 -48.60
C CYS A 868 30.85 -12.22 -47.07
N SER A 869 30.27 -13.34 -46.67
CA SER A 869 30.26 -13.80 -45.27
C SER A 869 30.82 -15.21 -45.18
N ASP A 870 31.11 -15.69 -43.97
CA ASP A 870 31.52 -17.07 -43.74
C ASP A 870 30.46 -18.08 -44.22
N CYS A 871 29.21 -17.66 -44.35
CA CYS A 871 28.12 -18.47 -44.91
C CYS A 871 27.98 -18.43 -46.43
N SER A 872 28.81 -17.67 -47.15
CA SER A 872 28.74 -17.59 -48.61
C SER A 872 29.29 -18.84 -49.32
N ASP A 873 30.14 -19.62 -48.66
CA ASP A 873 30.56 -20.97 -49.05
C ASP A 873 29.55 -21.96 -48.43
N VAL A 874 28.43 -22.14 -49.12
CA VAL A 874 27.26 -22.86 -48.58
C VAL A 874 27.43 -24.36 -48.73
N ASN A 875 28.20 -24.81 -49.73
CA ASN A 875 28.54 -26.21 -49.92
C ASN A 875 29.75 -26.67 -49.07
N ARG A 876 30.43 -25.71 -48.41
CA ARG A 876 31.54 -25.91 -47.47
C ARG A 876 32.74 -26.62 -48.10
N ASP A 877 32.99 -26.36 -49.38
CA ASP A 877 34.12 -26.95 -50.11
C ASP A 877 35.43 -26.16 -49.94
N GLY A 878 35.39 -25.04 -49.21
CA GLY A 878 36.53 -24.20 -48.90
C GLY A 878 36.67 -23.00 -49.81
N GLY A 879 35.71 -22.72 -50.69
CA GLY A 879 35.67 -21.51 -51.50
C GLY A 879 34.27 -21.12 -51.99
N VAL A 880 34.00 -19.81 -52.07
CA VAL A 880 32.74 -19.32 -52.67
C VAL A 880 32.84 -19.41 -54.18
N THR A 881 32.08 -20.32 -54.80
CA THR A 881 32.07 -20.59 -56.24
C THR A 881 30.64 -20.52 -56.81
N PRO A 882 30.46 -20.64 -58.15
CA PRO A 882 29.12 -20.79 -58.72
C PRO A 882 28.35 -22.04 -58.24
N LEU A 883 29.05 -23.02 -57.64
CA LEU A 883 28.41 -24.22 -57.08
C LEU A 883 27.61 -23.91 -55.81
N ASP A 884 28.03 -22.92 -55.02
CA ASP A 884 27.29 -22.42 -53.85
C ASP A 884 25.97 -21.79 -54.25
N ALA A 885 26.03 -20.89 -55.25
CA ALA A 885 24.84 -20.28 -55.83
C ALA A 885 23.90 -21.34 -56.43
N LEU A 886 24.45 -22.34 -57.13
CA LEU A 886 23.67 -23.45 -57.68
C LEU A 886 23.03 -24.30 -56.58
N CYS A 887 23.72 -24.52 -55.47
CA CYS A 887 23.22 -25.29 -54.35
C CYS A 887 21.99 -24.62 -53.71
N ILE A 888 22.06 -23.31 -53.46
CA ILE A 888 20.93 -22.50 -52.99
C ILE A 888 19.77 -22.55 -53.99
N PHE A 889 20.07 -22.40 -55.29
CA PHE A 889 19.06 -22.37 -56.34
C PHE A 889 18.33 -23.71 -56.52
N LYS A 890 19.05 -24.84 -56.39
CA LYS A 890 18.46 -26.19 -56.39
C LYS A 890 17.51 -26.39 -55.21
N LYS A 891 17.89 -25.93 -54.01
CA LYS A 891 17.05 -25.98 -52.81
C LYS A 891 15.74 -25.22 -53.03
N TYR A 892 15.82 -24.00 -53.59
CA TYR A 892 14.64 -23.20 -53.94
C TYR A 892 13.71 -23.91 -54.96
N LEU A 893 14.28 -24.61 -55.95
CA LEU A 893 13.52 -25.37 -56.94
C LEU A 893 12.97 -26.72 -56.43
N GLY A 894 13.19 -27.05 -55.15
CA GLY A 894 12.79 -28.35 -54.57
C GLY A 894 13.54 -29.53 -55.14
N GLN A 895 14.75 -29.31 -55.67
CA GLN A 895 15.66 -30.35 -56.15
C GLN A 895 16.68 -30.69 -55.07
N SER A 896 17.24 -31.91 -55.14
CA SER A 896 18.31 -32.33 -54.24
C SER A 896 19.48 -31.34 -54.27
N SER A 897 19.83 -30.85 -53.08
CA SER A 897 20.74 -29.75 -52.81
C SER A 897 21.77 -30.13 -51.75
N CYS A 898 22.93 -29.46 -51.75
CA CYS A 898 23.93 -29.60 -50.68
C CYS A 898 23.44 -29.04 -49.32
N LEU A 899 22.30 -28.35 -49.30
CA LEU A 899 21.59 -27.87 -48.10
C LEU A 899 20.56 -28.87 -47.56
N ASP A 900 20.49 -30.09 -48.12
CA ASP A 900 19.57 -31.14 -47.67
C ASP A 900 20.18 -32.09 -46.64
N ASP A 901 21.51 -32.09 -46.47
CA ASP A 901 22.27 -32.97 -45.58
C ASP A 901 22.82 -32.25 -44.33
#